data_AF-A0A1V9ZRS6-F1
#
_entry.id   AF-A0A1V9ZRS6-F1
#
_cell.length_a   1.000
_cell.length_b   1.000
_cell.length_c   1.000
_cell.angle_alpha   90.00
_cell.angle_beta   90.00
_cell.angle_gamma   90.00
#
_symmetry.space_group_name_H-M   'P 1'
#
loop_
_entity.id
_entity.type
_entity.pdbx_description
1 polymer ?
#
loop_
_entity_poly.entity_id
_entity_poly.type
_entity_poly.pdbx_seq_one_letter_code
_entity_poly.pdbx_strand_id
1 'polypeptide(L)'
;IGAYATYIGNLHRNTYAAYIRLQELEKVWGLWEYCSPTKTMPFDPVASQAPSTPAQLKPVPGPMYRLTPALSSFEITLRLLLDFMDVNIPGADDSSAKRFRIHRPYVNHASRVDALMRNLSAQLLMMRTVIDMDLANAGDSDVKVLYDLVHETSKESLALEGHWFWRDAAPNASFPPHQLLQRISGLVQCHFAGLPFGPGLSNIHGLHLPYDKLVLPAFTRQHCCQDEDDGVYAEDHFFATVHQITEAWCCVMERQLDVAQFELDNLNLTPKTKDEDGANVQTLNRVARRYRFCCQIWEYLIDHISILSEMDSADYLTLKLHLHGASGGQSVRLRQLGRRIANLMPLVPKCFEAYVGKQTSNDPTSLVDMLHVLSQVRSEKTENESAAPELIATLESMFSCHTAPGAQCIQIVQAIQMLENAVRRFYFGHQHLAIMVLGAGAAGTQELTVKMLERGWKDANRYLSCEHAKEHLSSHLDAEQLTKDKSFKGRIIKTLSDDARARHQKIKMQPQWQTMMCPNTHMTVELSSISKHEEDKELHTSEFRPYFERSLALQDPQTLHFSTYGMGLAPDVSFESVMSTHRMLTSTLNESWNIVFGKDFPKAQKNILNSLGLGSDKYNVNFGSNCHEFLLRLLSCKKSSQPLKVLTSDAEFLSFTRQMQSLSCECAMEQVPLEPFNTYGARFAAKVKSSDYDVVYASIVYSNYQFRLPDSDIIQIASATTSSTLFILDVAQTLENVPLALPSSYSNLCVVGSGIKHATAGPGLGFIAFPSHQQWAPVNTGWIADLSVLSPTYTPSKTISYTPELAFQGGTPGFHYSLRQFNDVQEFYKSHGWSIQKRHEYVLSLQTLFFHRLGRTFTFGATNRANQDPSTISNAFVLKHSAAPYFQEYLTNPSVRPITTSSQLIFHCDVRKKTHLRFGFGLHHVKSEVLALADILVEANEALQTRELFCLVV
;
A
#
# COMPACT_ATOMS: atom_id res chain seq x y z
N ILE A 1 -12.99 18.32 40.53
CA ILE A 1 -13.47 17.28 41.46
C ILE A 1 -14.91 17.58 41.83
N GLY A 2 -15.24 18.54 42.70
CA GLY A 2 -16.65 18.81 43.06
C GLY A 2 -17.57 19.06 41.86
N ALA A 3 -17.11 19.83 40.87
CA ALA A 3 -17.85 20.06 39.62
C ALA A 3 -17.90 18.82 38.71
N TYR A 4 -16.81 18.05 38.59
CA TYR A 4 -16.79 16.79 37.84
C TYR A 4 -17.66 15.70 38.49
N ALA A 5 -17.61 15.55 39.82
CA ALA A 5 -18.49 14.68 40.60
C ALA A 5 -19.96 15.12 40.47
N THR A 6 -20.22 16.42 40.35
CA THR A 6 -21.55 16.96 40.00
C THR A 6 -21.93 16.62 38.56
N TYR A 7 -21.01 16.63 37.59
CA TYR A 7 -21.25 16.19 36.21
C TYR A 7 -21.61 14.71 36.14
N ILE A 8 -20.77 13.83 36.72
CA ILE A 8 -21.02 12.38 36.84
C ILE A 8 -22.33 12.11 37.61
N GLY A 9 -22.54 12.82 38.72
CA GLY A 9 -23.78 12.82 39.50
C GLY A 9 -24.99 13.49 38.82
N ASN A 10 -24.86 13.98 37.59
CA ASN A 10 -25.97 14.40 36.73
C ASN A 10 -26.08 13.56 35.44
N LEU A 11 -25.14 12.66 35.12
CA LEU A 11 -25.23 11.82 33.92
C LEU A 11 -26.48 10.92 33.93
N HIS A 12 -26.85 10.38 35.09
CA HIS A 12 -28.10 9.63 35.27
C HIS A 12 -29.38 10.44 34.93
N ARG A 13 -29.29 11.78 34.87
CA ARG A 13 -30.42 12.68 34.51
C ARG A 13 -30.50 12.99 33.02
N ASN A 14 -29.45 12.67 32.26
CA ASN A 14 -29.50 12.68 30.81
C ASN A 14 -29.81 11.26 30.34
N THR A 15 -31.03 11.05 29.81
CA THR A 15 -31.53 9.72 29.42
C THR A 15 -30.55 8.97 28.52
N TYR A 16 -29.99 9.62 27.50
CA TYR A 16 -28.96 9.06 26.63
C TYR A 16 -27.70 8.62 27.40
N ALA A 17 -27.16 9.46 28.29
CA ALA A 17 -25.91 9.16 29.01
C ALA A 17 -26.09 8.08 30.10
N ALA A 18 -27.27 8.01 30.71
CA ALA A 18 -27.66 6.90 31.59
C ALA A 18 -27.76 5.59 30.80
N TYR A 19 -28.48 5.63 29.69
CA TYR A 19 -28.73 4.53 28.75
C TYR A 19 -27.43 3.91 28.20
N ILE A 20 -26.50 4.71 27.65
CA ILE A 20 -25.20 4.20 27.19
C ILE A 20 -24.20 3.94 28.35
N ARG A 21 -24.62 4.05 29.61
CA ARG A 21 -23.79 3.84 30.80
C ARG A 21 -22.52 4.70 30.83
N LEU A 22 -22.60 5.94 30.32
CA LEU A 22 -21.47 6.86 30.29
C LEU A 22 -20.91 7.13 31.70
N GLN A 23 -21.77 7.11 32.73
CA GLN A 23 -21.37 7.20 34.13
C GLN A 23 -20.40 6.08 34.57
N GLU A 24 -20.51 4.89 33.99
CA GLU A 24 -19.64 3.75 34.30
C GLU A 24 -18.36 3.78 33.47
N LEU A 25 -18.44 4.17 32.19
CA LEU A 25 -17.28 4.40 31.33
C LEU A 25 -16.37 5.52 31.85
N GLU A 26 -16.94 6.60 32.38
CA GLU A 26 -16.20 7.69 33.01
C GLU A 26 -15.45 7.26 34.28
N LYS A 27 -15.90 6.18 34.96
CA LYS A 27 -15.15 5.52 36.04
C LYS A 27 -13.97 4.72 35.48
N VAL A 28 -14.20 3.92 34.44
CA VAL A 28 -13.15 3.14 33.75
C VAL A 28 -12.05 4.06 33.22
N TRP A 29 -12.41 5.21 32.65
CA TRP A 29 -11.42 6.16 32.15
C TRP A 29 -10.65 6.91 33.26
N GLY A 30 -10.93 6.63 34.52
CA GLY A 30 -10.07 6.86 35.69
C GLY A 30 -9.72 8.32 35.97
N LEU A 31 -10.67 9.24 35.83
CA LEU A 31 -10.40 10.68 35.89
C LEU A 31 -9.87 11.21 37.24
N TRP A 32 -9.74 10.36 38.26
CA TRP A 32 -9.10 10.67 39.55
C TRP A 32 -7.74 9.97 39.76
N GLU A 33 -7.33 9.05 38.87
CA GLU A 33 -6.06 8.29 38.95
C GLU A 33 -5.05 8.76 37.90
N TYR A 34 -5.55 9.04 36.69
CA TYR A 34 -4.76 9.60 35.59
C TYR A 34 -4.70 11.12 35.70
N CYS A 35 -3.50 11.69 35.84
CA CYS A 35 -3.35 13.15 35.82
C CYS A 35 -3.30 13.67 34.38
N SER A 36 -4.24 14.56 34.03
CA SER A 36 -4.06 15.44 32.87
C SER A 36 -2.76 16.25 33.06
N PRO A 37 -1.86 16.33 32.06
CA PRO A 37 -0.64 17.15 32.15
C PRO A 37 -0.94 18.60 32.51
N THR A 38 -2.11 19.06 32.07
CA THR A 38 -2.56 20.44 32.16
C THR A 38 -3.02 20.83 33.56
N LYS A 39 -3.40 19.83 34.38
CA LYS A 39 -4.21 19.96 35.61
C LYS A 39 -5.55 20.69 35.42
N THR A 40 -5.86 21.14 34.21
CA THR A 40 -7.20 21.51 33.76
C THR A 40 -7.91 20.26 33.26
N MET A 41 -8.29 19.40 34.20
CA MET A 41 -9.53 18.64 33.99
C MET A 41 -10.64 19.65 33.66
N PRO A 42 -11.65 19.30 32.84
CA PRO A 42 -12.88 20.07 32.78
C PRO A 42 -13.49 20.18 34.18
N PHE A 43 -13.28 21.34 34.82
CA PHE A 43 -13.73 21.72 36.17
C PHE A 43 -13.07 20.98 37.37
N ASP A 44 -11.87 21.44 37.74
CA ASP A 44 -11.14 21.11 38.99
C ASP A 44 -10.97 22.32 39.92
N PRO A 45 -10.78 22.16 41.26
CA PRO A 45 -10.67 20.93 42.08
C PRO A 45 -12.03 20.64 42.80
N VAL A 46 -12.24 20.27 44.08
CA VAL A 46 -11.44 19.68 45.18
C VAL A 46 -12.22 18.51 45.83
N ALA A 47 -11.51 17.58 46.49
CA ALA A 47 -11.89 16.65 47.57
C ALA A 47 -13.20 15.80 47.55
N SER A 48 -13.00 14.47 47.59
CA SER A 48 -13.90 13.42 48.15
C SER A 48 -15.23 13.14 47.43
N GLN A 49 -15.85 11.95 47.54
CA GLN A 49 -15.53 10.76 48.33
C GLN A 49 -15.29 9.53 47.41
N ALA A 50 -14.29 8.71 47.72
CA ALA A 50 -13.98 7.46 47.01
C ALA A 50 -14.48 6.23 47.82
N PRO A 51 -14.57 5.03 47.22
CA PRO A 51 -15.02 3.82 47.90
C PRO A 51 -14.22 3.48 49.17
N SER A 52 -14.84 2.73 50.08
CA SER A 52 -14.39 2.48 51.45
C SER A 52 -13.24 1.46 51.60
N THR A 53 -12.14 1.69 50.91
CA THR A 53 -10.76 1.50 51.42
C THR A 53 -9.85 2.33 50.51
N PRO A 54 -9.19 3.40 51.00
CA PRO A 54 -8.35 4.24 50.16
C PRO A 54 -7.06 3.50 49.80
N ALA A 55 -7.02 2.91 48.61
CA ALA A 55 -5.76 2.58 47.96
C ALA A 55 -4.89 3.85 47.88
N GLN A 56 -3.58 3.72 48.05
CA GLN A 56 -2.65 4.84 47.85
C GLN A 56 -2.51 5.12 46.35
N LEU A 57 -3.49 5.83 45.80
CA LEU A 57 -3.54 6.25 44.40
C LEU A 57 -2.36 7.19 44.10
N LYS A 58 -1.32 6.63 43.49
CA LYS A 58 -0.25 7.43 42.86
C LYS A 58 -0.77 8.02 41.55
N PRO A 59 -0.47 9.29 41.25
CA PRO A 59 -0.86 9.91 39.98
C PRO A 59 -0.19 9.19 38.80
N VAL A 60 -0.99 8.73 37.84
CA VAL A 60 -0.52 7.98 36.67
C VAL A 60 -0.21 8.94 35.51
N PRO A 61 0.82 8.69 34.67
CA PRO A 61 1.30 9.64 33.68
C PRO A 61 0.29 10.14 32.63
N GLY A 62 0.52 11.36 32.15
CA GLY A 62 -0.31 12.04 31.14
C GLY A 62 -0.52 11.30 29.80
N PRO A 63 0.42 10.49 29.27
CA PRO A 63 0.15 9.65 28.11
C PRO A 63 -0.97 8.61 28.36
N MET A 64 -1.04 8.05 29.58
CA MET A 64 -2.11 7.12 29.96
C MET A 64 -3.45 7.84 30.08
N TYR A 65 -3.48 9.07 30.62
CA TYR A 65 -4.68 9.92 30.57
C TYR A 65 -5.24 10.06 29.15
N ARG A 66 -4.39 10.21 28.12
CA ARG A 66 -4.82 10.32 26.71
C ARG A 66 -5.18 8.98 26.06
N LEU A 67 -4.49 7.89 26.40
CA LEU A 67 -4.61 6.61 25.71
C LEU A 67 -5.72 5.71 26.27
N THR A 68 -6.03 5.81 27.58
CA THR A 68 -7.01 4.96 28.25
C THR A 68 -8.37 4.85 27.52
N PRO A 69 -9.05 5.94 27.10
CA PRO A 69 -10.35 5.82 26.44
C PRO A 69 -10.28 5.10 25.09
N ALA A 70 -9.16 5.21 24.36
CA ALA A 70 -8.95 4.46 23.13
C ALA A 70 -8.84 2.95 23.42
N LEU A 71 -8.11 2.56 24.48
CA LEU A 71 -7.96 1.15 24.87
C LEU A 71 -9.30 0.57 25.36
N SER A 72 -10.06 1.33 26.15
CA SER A 72 -11.44 0.97 26.49
C SER A 72 -12.31 0.81 25.24
N SER A 73 -12.20 1.70 24.25
CA SER A 73 -12.94 1.60 23.00
C SER A 73 -12.60 0.33 22.19
N PHE A 74 -11.34 -0.10 22.20
CA PHE A 74 -10.90 -1.36 21.60
C PHE A 74 -11.51 -2.58 22.33
N GLU A 75 -11.47 -2.61 23.67
CA GLU A 75 -12.09 -3.66 24.48
C GLU A 75 -13.63 -3.72 24.27
N ILE A 76 -14.28 -2.57 24.19
CA ILE A 76 -15.72 -2.44 23.88
C ILE A 76 -16.03 -2.90 22.45
N THR A 77 -15.12 -2.68 21.49
CA THR A 77 -15.24 -3.20 20.12
C THR A 77 -15.08 -4.73 20.10
N LEU A 78 -14.21 -5.31 20.94
CA LEU A 78 -14.11 -6.75 21.13
C LEU A 78 -15.36 -7.33 21.80
N ARG A 79 -15.96 -6.63 22.77
CA ARG A 79 -17.26 -7.01 23.36
C ARG A 79 -18.34 -7.15 22.28
N LEU A 80 -18.45 -6.16 21.40
CA LEU A 80 -19.40 -6.17 20.27
C LEU A 80 -19.13 -7.31 19.27
N LEU A 81 -17.86 -7.65 19.04
CA LEU A 81 -17.46 -8.74 18.17
C LEU A 81 -17.83 -10.13 18.74
N LEU A 82 -17.73 -10.31 20.06
CA LEU A 82 -18.10 -11.56 20.73
C LEU A 82 -19.62 -11.74 20.88
N ASP A 83 -20.37 -10.64 21.03
CA ASP A 83 -21.84 -10.63 20.97
C ASP A 83 -22.32 -11.20 19.62
N PHE A 84 -21.78 -10.68 18.51
CA PHE A 84 -21.98 -11.20 17.15
C PHE A 84 -21.56 -12.67 16.92
N MET A 85 -20.87 -13.30 17.87
CA MET A 85 -20.45 -14.71 17.88
C MET A 85 -21.30 -15.60 18.82
N ASP A 86 -22.42 -15.08 19.34
CA ASP A 86 -23.29 -15.72 20.33
C ASP A 86 -22.54 -16.15 21.62
N VAL A 87 -21.59 -15.33 22.08
CA VAL A 87 -20.84 -15.59 23.32
C VAL A 87 -21.59 -14.96 24.49
N ASN A 88 -21.80 -15.75 25.56
CA ASN A 88 -22.38 -15.27 26.80
C ASN A 88 -21.35 -14.42 27.57
N ILE A 89 -21.31 -13.11 27.27
CA ILE A 89 -20.30 -12.20 27.83
C ILE A 89 -20.39 -12.06 29.37
N PRO A 90 -21.57 -12.00 30.01
CA PRO A 90 -21.68 -12.08 31.48
C PRO A 90 -21.13 -13.38 32.07
N GLY A 91 -21.16 -14.48 31.32
CA GLY A 91 -20.57 -15.77 31.67
C GLY A 91 -19.19 -16.03 31.07
N ALA A 92 -18.49 -15.02 30.54
CA ALA A 92 -17.24 -15.20 29.79
C ALA A 92 -16.16 -15.96 30.57
N ASP A 93 -16.10 -15.76 31.89
CA ASP A 93 -15.09 -16.34 32.78
C ASP A 93 -15.45 -17.78 33.25
N ASP A 94 -16.64 -18.31 32.89
CA ASP A 94 -17.09 -19.69 33.16
C ASP A 94 -17.19 -20.49 31.86
N SER A 95 -16.28 -21.44 31.64
CA SER A 95 -16.30 -22.32 30.46
C SER A 95 -17.44 -23.35 30.44
N SER A 96 -18.24 -23.45 31.51
CA SER A 96 -19.47 -24.25 31.54
C SER A 96 -20.73 -23.43 31.21
N ALA A 97 -20.61 -22.09 31.15
CA ALA A 97 -21.69 -21.20 30.76
C ALA A 97 -22.09 -21.49 29.31
N LYS A 98 -23.38 -21.76 29.10
CA LYS A 98 -23.90 -21.98 27.74
C LYS A 98 -23.76 -20.71 26.93
N ARG A 99 -23.32 -20.86 25.67
CA ARG A 99 -23.53 -19.84 24.62
C ARG A 99 -25.01 -19.44 24.63
N PHE A 100 -25.24 -18.15 24.78
CA PHE A 100 -26.58 -17.56 24.88
C PHE A 100 -26.65 -16.42 23.87
N ARG A 101 -27.68 -16.45 23.04
CA ARG A 101 -27.98 -15.40 22.06
C ARG A 101 -28.94 -14.42 22.71
N ILE A 102 -28.50 -13.17 22.88
CA ILE A 102 -29.31 -12.07 23.42
C ILE A 102 -30.18 -11.46 22.30
N HIS A 103 -29.59 -11.19 21.15
CA HIS A 103 -30.20 -10.50 20.01
C HIS A 103 -30.87 -11.43 18.97
N ARG A 104 -31.52 -10.88 17.92
CA ARG A 104 -32.04 -11.68 16.79
C ARG A 104 -30.89 -12.17 15.87
N PRO A 105 -31.03 -13.29 15.14
CA PRO A 105 -30.04 -13.69 14.14
C PRO A 105 -29.93 -12.65 13.02
N TYR A 106 -28.73 -12.13 12.75
CA TYR A 106 -28.52 -11.15 11.70
C TYR A 106 -28.55 -11.79 10.30
N VAL A 107 -29.13 -11.07 9.34
CA VAL A 107 -29.24 -11.52 7.93
C VAL A 107 -27.87 -11.83 7.30
N ASN A 108 -26.80 -11.17 7.77
CA ASN A 108 -25.43 -11.50 7.40
C ASN A 108 -24.43 -11.17 8.54
N HIS A 109 -23.94 -12.20 9.25
CA HIS A 109 -22.90 -12.02 10.27
C HIS A 109 -21.49 -11.73 9.67
N ALA A 110 -21.22 -12.10 8.41
CA ALA A 110 -19.89 -11.97 7.82
C ALA A 110 -19.47 -10.52 7.56
N SER A 111 -20.36 -9.73 6.93
CA SER A 111 -20.11 -8.32 6.63
C SER A 111 -19.91 -7.48 7.90
N ARG A 112 -20.68 -7.78 8.93
CA ARG A 112 -20.57 -7.22 10.29
C ARG A 112 -19.18 -7.44 10.88
N VAL A 113 -18.66 -8.67 10.83
CA VAL A 113 -17.31 -9.00 11.32
C VAL A 113 -16.23 -8.20 10.56
N ASP A 114 -16.28 -8.13 9.23
CA ASP A 114 -15.28 -7.38 8.47
C ASP A 114 -15.41 -5.85 8.62
N ALA A 115 -16.60 -5.32 8.95
CA ALA A 115 -16.77 -3.93 9.38
C ALA A 115 -16.09 -3.66 10.74
N LEU A 116 -16.28 -4.54 11.72
CA LEU A 116 -15.59 -4.44 13.02
C LEU A 116 -14.07 -4.61 12.88
N MET A 117 -13.59 -5.51 12.03
CA MET A 117 -12.14 -5.67 11.79
C MET A 117 -11.50 -4.44 11.14
N ARG A 118 -12.21 -3.72 10.26
CA ARG A 118 -11.76 -2.40 9.76
C ARG A 118 -11.70 -1.37 10.88
N ASN A 119 -12.73 -1.30 11.74
CA ASN A 119 -12.74 -0.41 12.92
C ASN A 119 -11.58 -0.71 13.89
N LEU A 120 -11.28 -1.98 14.17
CA LEU A 120 -10.17 -2.36 15.06
C LEU A 120 -8.82 -1.88 14.49
N SER A 121 -8.58 -2.04 13.19
CA SER A 121 -7.35 -1.54 12.55
C SER A 121 -7.26 -0.01 12.58
N ALA A 122 -8.36 0.70 12.32
CA ALA A 122 -8.40 2.16 12.38
C ALA A 122 -8.13 2.69 13.81
N GLN A 123 -8.72 2.06 14.82
CA GLN A 123 -8.50 2.39 16.23
C GLN A 123 -7.03 2.17 16.64
N LEU A 124 -6.43 1.04 16.27
CA LEU A 124 -5.03 0.74 16.55
C LEU A 124 -4.06 1.73 15.86
N LEU A 125 -4.35 2.15 14.62
CA LEU A 125 -3.58 3.19 13.93
C LEU A 125 -3.65 4.55 14.63
N MET A 126 -4.84 4.92 15.13
CA MET A 126 -5.02 6.16 15.88
C MET A 126 -4.36 6.10 17.27
N MET A 127 -4.44 4.97 17.98
CA MET A 127 -3.67 4.73 19.21
C MET A 127 -2.16 4.90 18.96
N ARG A 128 -1.64 4.30 17.89
CA ARG A 128 -0.23 4.44 17.52
C ARG A 128 0.14 5.90 17.27
N THR A 129 -0.73 6.65 16.61
CA THR A 129 -0.54 8.09 16.37
C THR A 129 -0.50 8.90 17.68
N VAL A 130 -1.29 8.55 18.70
CA VAL A 130 -1.18 9.14 20.05
C VAL A 130 0.18 8.83 20.68
N ILE A 131 0.63 7.57 20.61
CA ILE A 131 1.92 7.13 21.16
C ILE A 131 3.09 7.88 20.48
N ASP A 132 3.09 7.95 19.14
CA ASP A 132 4.12 8.67 18.37
C ASP A 132 4.06 10.20 18.50
N MET A 133 2.97 10.79 19.02
CA MET A 133 2.92 12.21 19.39
C MET A 133 3.58 12.47 20.74
N ASP A 134 3.51 11.51 21.65
CA ASP A 134 3.95 11.67 23.03
C ASP A 134 5.40 11.19 23.22
N LEU A 135 5.82 10.10 22.57
CA LEU A 135 7.22 9.66 22.52
C LEU A 135 8.14 10.67 21.82
N ALA A 136 7.61 11.44 20.85
CA ALA A 136 8.33 12.53 20.20
C ALA A 136 8.73 13.68 21.15
N ASN A 137 8.23 13.68 22.40
CA ASN A 137 8.59 14.63 23.45
C ASN A 137 9.22 13.94 24.69
N ALA A 138 9.65 12.67 24.58
CA ALA A 138 10.24 11.95 25.71
C ALA A 138 11.69 12.38 25.99
N GLY A 139 12.51 12.61 24.96
CA GLY A 139 13.96 12.82 25.13
C GLY A 139 14.60 11.62 25.83
N ASP A 140 15.53 11.88 26.76
CA ASP A 140 16.16 10.84 27.60
C ASP A 140 15.24 10.32 28.74
N SER A 141 13.95 10.69 28.76
CA SER A 141 13.02 10.20 29.79
C SER A 141 12.78 8.70 29.64
N ASP A 142 12.94 7.95 30.74
CA ASP A 142 12.64 6.51 30.75
C ASP A 142 11.18 6.27 30.33
N VAL A 143 11.01 5.62 29.18
CA VAL A 143 9.71 5.28 28.60
C VAL A 143 8.90 4.37 29.55
N LYS A 144 9.57 3.57 30.38
CA LYS A 144 8.93 2.79 31.45
C LYS A 144 8.25 3.66 32.50
N VAL A 145 8.86 4.78 32.88
CA VAL A 145 8.25 5.75 33.81
C VAL A 145 7.18 6.58 33.09
N LEU A 146 7.41 6.98 31.83
CA LEU A 146 6.48 7.80 31.05
C LEU A 146 5.14 7.10 30.75
N TYR A 147 5.13 5.77 30.67
CA TYR A 147 3.96 4.94 30.35
C TYR A 147 3.51 4.00 31.48
N ASP A 148 4.10 4.09 32.68
CA ASP A 148 3.84 3.20 33.84
C ASP A 148 3.97 1.70 33.46
N LEU A 149 5.00 1.36 32.68
CA LEU A 149 5.10 0.05 32.03
C LEU A 149 5.43 -1.08 33.01
N VAL A 150 4.65 -2.15 32.90
CA VAL A 150 4.74 -3.37 33.71
C VAL A 150 5.36 -4.52 32.91
N HIS A 151 5.74 -5.60 33.61
CA HIS A 151 6.16 -6.86 32.98
C HIS A 151 5.02 -7.90 32.90
N GLU A 152 3.87 -7.64 33.51
CA GLU A 152 2.70 -8.52 33.46
C GLU A 152 1.79 -8.15 32.29
N THR A 153 1.25 -9.15 31.60
CA THR A 153 0.17 -8.99 30.64
C THR A 153 -1.19 -8.89 31.33
N SER A 154 -2.18 -8.44 30.57
CA SER A 154 -3.60 -8.59 30.89
C SER A 154 -3.95 -10.03 31.25
N LYS A 155 -4.83 -10.18 32.25
CA LYS A 155 -5.46 -11.43 32.65
C LYS A 155 -6.97 -11.39 32.40
N GLU A 156 -7.55 -10.19 32.25
CA GLU A 156 -8.99 -10.00 32.08
C GLU A 156 -9.45 -9.73 30.65
N SER A 157 -8.60 -9.25 29.73
CA SER A 157 -9.04 -8.80 28.40
C SER A 157 -9.67 -9.92 27.56
N LEU A 158 -10.69 -9.57 26.78
CA LEU A 158 -11.32 -10.42 25.78
C LEU A 158 -10.35 -10.86 24.67
N ALA A 159 -9.23 -10.15 24.46
CA ALA A 159 -8.23 -10.48 23.45
C ALA A 159 -7.32 -11.68 23.79
N LEU A 160 -7.45 -12.29 24.97
CA LEU A 160 -6.54 -13.32 25.46
C LEU A 160 -6.86 -14.71 24.87
N GLU A 161 -5.85 -15.39 24.32
CA GLU A 161 -5.95 -16.76 23.77
C GLU A 161 -6.33 -17.84 24.80
N GLY A 162 -6.31 -17.50 26.09
CA GLY A 162 -6.74 -18.35 27.20
C GLY A 162 -8.22 -18.74 27.13
N HIS A 163 -9.07 -17.84 26.61
CA HIS A 163 -10.52 -17.97 26.70
C HIS A 163 -11.10 -19.11 25.85
N TRP A 164 -12.11 -19.79 26.42
CA TRP A 164 -12.79 -20.93 25.78
C TRP A 164 -13.50 -20.54 24.48
N PHE A 165 -14.09 -19.34 24.41
CA PHE A 165 -14.86 -18.88 23.26
C PHE A 165 -14.04 -18.65 21.98
N TRP A 166 -12.70 -18.52 22.09
CA TRP A 166 -11.79 -18.51 20.93
C TRP A 166 -11.41 -19.92 20.44
N ARG A 167 -11.60 -20.95 21.27
CA ARG A 167 -11.17 -22.33 21.00
C ARG A 167 -12.34 -23.16 20.46
N ASP A 168 -13.52 -23.00 21.06
CA ASP A 168 -14.71 -23.74 20.71
C ASP A 168 -15.35 -23.25 19.40
N ALA A 169 -15.89 -24.17 18.61
CA ALA A 169 -16.62 -23.83 17.39
C ALA A 169 -17.85 -22.96 17.71
N ALA A 170 -17.89 -21.74 17.15
CA ALA A 170 -19.04 -20.85 17.24
C ALA A 170 -20.06 -21.20 16.13
N PRO A 171 -21.31 -21.60 16.47
CA PRO A 171 -22.24 -22.20 15.51
C PRO A 171 -22.73 -21.25 14.40
N ASN A 172 -22.52 -19.93 14.54
CA ASN A 172 -22.97 -18.92 13.57
C ASN A 172 -21.84 -18.00 13.07
N ALA A 173 -20.59 -18.23 13.48
CA ALA A 173 -19.47 -17.41 13.05
C ALA A 173 -19.03 -17.79 11.63
N SER A 174 -18.90 -16.80 10.75
CA SER A 174 -18.46 -17.00 9.35
C SER A 174 -16.99 -17.41 9.21
N PHE A 175 -16.23 -17.34 10.30
CA PHE A 175 -14.85 -17.82 10.42
C PHE A 175 -14.71 -18.58 11.76
N PRO A 176 -13.85 -19.61 11.85
CA PRO A 176 -13.50 -20.22 13.13
C PRO A 176 -12.96 -19.17 14.12
N PRO A 177 -13.41 -19.13 15.39
CA PRO A 177 -13.02 -18.09 16.34
C PRO A 177 -11.51 -17.89 16.50
N HIS A 178 -10.71 -18.96 16.48
CA HIS A 178 -9.25 -18.87 16.55
C HIS A 178 -8.62 -18.12 15.37
N GLN A 179 -9.21 -18.17 14.16
CA GLN A 179 -8.72 -17.41 13.00
C GLN A 179 -9.05 -15.91 13.14
N LEU A 180 -10.20 -15.60 13.73
CA LEU A 180 -10.58 -14.22 14.04
C LEU A 180 -9.67 -13.63 15.12
N LEU A 181 -9.34 -14.40 16.16
CA LEU A 181 -8.32 -14.03 17.14
C LEU A 181 -6.95 -13.80 16.48
N GLN A 182 -6.49 -14.70 15.59
CA GLN A 182 -5.24 -14.52 14.85
C GLN A 182 -5.23 -13.21 14.03
N ARG A 183 -6.34 -12.84 13.38
CA ARG A 183 -6.48 -11.54 12.68
C ARG A 183 -6.36 -10.36 13.66
N ILE A 184 -6.96 -10.45 14.86
CA ILE A 184 -6.85 -9.42 15.91
C ILE A 184 -5.41 -9.30 16.41
N SER A 185 -4.78 -10.41 16.79
CA SER A 185 -3.38 -10.44 17.26
C SER A 185 -2.41 -9.91 16.21
N GLY A 186 -2.60 -10.24 14.93
CA GLY A 186 -1.79 -9.72 13.83
C GLY A 186 -1.94 -8.20 13.63
N LEU A 187 -3.14 -7.64 13.74
CA LEU A 187 -3.34 -6.18 13.73
C LEU A 187 -2.66 -5.50 14.92
N VAL A 188 -2.79 -6.08 16.12
CA VAL A 188 -2.16 -5.55 17.35
C VAL A 188 -0.64 -5.55 17.22
N GLN A 189 -0.04 -6.66 16.77
CA GLN A 189 1.40 -6.77 16.51
C GLN A 189 1.87 -5.75 15.46
N CYS A 190 1.11 -5.59 14.36
CA CYS A 190 1.45 -4.66 13.28
C CYS A 190 1.53 -3.20 13.77
N HIS A 191 0.53 -2.72 14.49
CA HIS A 191 0.48 -1.31 14.94
C HIS A 191 1.43 -1.02 16.11
N PHE A 192 1.76 -2.01 16.95
CA PHE A 192 2.77 -1.89 18.01
C PHE A 192 4.21 -2.22 17.56
N ALA A 193 4.41 -2.61 16.29
CA ALA A 193 5.74 -2.90 15.75
C ALA A 193 6.71 -1.72 15.91
N GLY A 194 7.92 -2.00 16.38
CA GLY A 194 8.96 -0.99 16.63
C GLY A 194 8.74 -0.11 17.88
N LEU A 195 7.70 -0.33 18.68
CA LEU A 195 7.61 0.26 20.02
C LEU A 195 8.42 -0.57 21.04
N PRO A 196 9.06 0.07 22.05
CA PRO A 196 9.78 -0.63 23.10
C PRO A 196 8.87 -1.37 24.09
N PHE A 197 7.55 -1.34 23.88
CA PHE A 197 6.53 -2.00 24.70
C PHE A 197 5.33 -2.46 23.87
N GLY A 198 4.64 -3.48 24.37
CA GLY A 198 3.37 -3.96 23.81
C GLY A 198 2.16 -3.41 24.59
N PRO A 199 0.92 -3.67 24.12
CA PRO A 199 -0.29 -3.24 24.80
C PRO A 199 -0.65 -4.10 26.02
N GLY A 200 0.13 -5.12 26.36
CA GLY A 200 -0.19 -6.07 27.44
C GLY A 200 -1.10 -7.23 27.04
N LEU A 201 -1.42 -7.38 25.75
CA LEU A 201 -2.31 -8.44 25.26
C LEU A 201 -1.58 -9.73 24.82
N SER A 202 -0.25 -9.77 24.88
CA SER A 202 0.57 -10.96 24.62
C SER A 202 1.99 -10.80 25.14
N ASN A 203 2.64 -11.91 25.50
CA ASN A 203 3.99 -11.97 26.10
C ASN A 203 5.14 -11.66 25.12
N ILE A 204 4.86 -11.01 23.98
CA ILE A 204 5.82 -10.81 22.87
C ILE A 204 6.86 -9.73 23.19
N HIS A 205 6.50 -8.74 24.02
CA HIS A 205 7.39 -7.65 24.43
C HIS A 205 7.84 -7.85 25.89
N GLY A 206 9.05 -7.42 26.25
CA GLY A 206 9.53 -7.48 27.64
C GLY A 206 8.89 -6.44 28.59
N LEU A 207 8.14 -5.48 28.05
CA LEU A 207 7.39 -4.46 28.78
C LEU A 207 6.03 -4.20 28.14
N HIS A 208 5.06 -3.81 28.95
CA HIS A 208 3.66 -3.68 28.57
C HIS A 208 3.00 -2.44 29.18
N LEU A 209 2.02 -1.89 28.46
CA LEU A 209 0.99 -1.06 29.09
C LEU A 209 0.28 -1.86 30.20
N PRO A 210 -0.05 -1.26 31.35
CA PRO A 210 -0.74 -1.94 32.45
C PRO A 210 -2.23 -2.13 32.13
N TYR A 211 -2.55 -2.88 31.08
CA TYR A 211 -3.85 -2.89 30.39
C TYR A 211 -5.05 -3.04 31.33
N ASP A 212 -5.02 -3.99 32.27
CA ASP A 212 -6.15 -4.23 33.18
C ASP A 212 -6.41 -3.03 34.09
N LYS A 213 -5.37 -2.29 34.51
CA LYS A 213 -5.48 -1.02 35.26
C LYS A 213 -5.99 0.13 34.39
N LEU A 214 -5.66 0.14 33.09
CA LEU A 214 -6.12 1.16 32.15
C LEU A 214 -7.58 0.95 31.74
N VAL A 215 -8.00 -0.30 31.53
CA VAL A 215 -9.24 -0.68 30.84
C VAL A 215 -10.29 -1.28 31.77
N LEU A 216 -9.89 -1.82 32.93
CA LEU A 216 -10.74 -2.60 33.84
C LEU A 216 -11.67 -3.59 33.09
N PRO A 217 -11.13 -4.55 32.30
CA PRO A 217 -11.94 -5.29 31.33
C PRO A 217 -13.14 -6.02 31.94
N ALA A 218 -13.03 -6.63 33.13
CA ALA A 218 -14.17 -7.24 33.81
C ALA A 218 -15.25 -6.21 34.18
N PHE A 219 -14.85 -5.03 34.71
CA PHE A 219 -15.77 -3.94 35.02
C PHE A 219 -16.47 -3.41 33.76
N THR A 220 -15.75 -3.25 32.64
CA THR A 220 -16.33 -2.83 31.35
C THR A 220 -17.30 -3.86 30.77
N ARG A 221 -17.10 -5.15 31.02
CA ARG A 221 -18.09 -6.20 30.68
C ARG A 221 -19.31 -6.21 31.59
N GLN A 222 -19.14 -5.97 32.89
CA GLN A 222 -20.18 -6.16 33.90
C GLN A 222 -21.05 -4.91 34.15
N HIS A 223 -20.50 -3.70 34.03
CA HIS A 223 -21.19 -2.47 34.46
C HIS A 223 -21.40 -1.45 33.33
N CYS A 224 -20.56 -1.47 32.28
CA CYS A 224 -20.72 -0.63 31.09
C CYS A 224 -21.66 -1.27 30.05
N CYS A 225 -22.66 -2.03 30.51
CA CYS A 225 -23.74 -2.63 29.72
C CYS A 225 -25.08 -2.06 30.21
N GLN A 226 -26.04 -1.87 29.30
CA GLN A 226 -27.40 -1.47 29.66
C GLN A 226 -28.04 -2.57 30.53
N ASP A 227 -28.99 -2.17 31.39
CA ASP A 227 -29.26 -2.83 32.69
C ASP A 227 -30.77 -2.81 33.04
N GLU A 228 -31.60 -2.30 32.12
CA GLU A 228 -33.04 -2.09 32.32
C GLU A 228 -33.82 -2.90 31.28
N ASP A 229 -34.17 -4.12 31.69
CA ASP A 229 -35.12 -5.05 31.04
C ASP A 229 -34.73 -5.57 29.63
N ASP A 230 -33.56 -6.21 29.52
CA ASP A 230 -33.07 -7.00 28.36
C ASP A 230 -34.14 -7.86 27.69
N GLY A 231 -35.13 -8.35 28.45
CA GLY A 231 -36.23 -9.18 27.96
C GLY A 231 -37.19 -8.48 26.99
N VAL A 232 -37.08 -7.15 26.84
CA VAL A 232 -37.99 -6.34 26.01
C VAL A 232 -37.34 -5.91 24.68
N TYR A 233 -36.04 -5.58 24.65
CA TYR A 233 -35.37 -4.95 23.49
C TYR A 233 -34.05 -5.60 23.09
N ALA A 234 -34.14 -6.72 22.37
CA ALA A 234 -33.02 -7.62 22.07
C ALA A 234 -31.83 -7.03 21.26
N GLU A 235 -32.02 -6.01 20.42
CA GLU A 235 -30.93 -5.35 19.65
C GLU A 235 -30.43 -4.01 20.25
N ASP A 236 -30.91 -3.65 21.44
CA ASP A 236 -30.55 -2.40 22.14
C ASP A 236 -29.02 -2.25 22.35
N HIS A 237 -28.39 -3.32 22.85
CA HIS A 237 -26.96 -3.36 23.20
C HIS A 237 -26.03 -2.92 22.06
N PHE A 238 -26.39 -3.20 20.81
CA PHE A 238 -25.60 -2.80 19.63
C PHE A 238 -25.59 -1.26 19.46
N PHE A 239 -26.76 -0.61 19.55
CA PHE A 239 -26.88 0.85 19.44
C PHE A 239 -26.15 1.56 20.58
N ALA A 240 -26.31 1.05 21.81
CA ALA A 240 -25.58 1.55 22.97
C ALA A 240 -24.06 1.44 22.76
N THR A 241 -23.56 0.26 22.36
CA THR A 241 -22.12 -0.01 22.23
C THR A 241 -21.44 0.84 21.15
N VAL A 242 -22.10 1.11 20.01
CA VAL A 242 -21.62 2.06 18.98
C VAL A 242 -21.52 3.49 19.53
N HIS A 243 -22.47 3.91 20.35
CA HIS A 243 -22.42 5.22 20.99
C HIS A 243 -21.36 5.30 22.12
N GLN A 244 -21.09 4.20 22.83
CA GLN A 244 -20.00 4.12 23.81
C GLN A 244 -18.62 4.31 23.16
N ILE A 245 -18.37 3.66 22.02
CA ILE A 245 -17.16 3.85 21.19
C ILE A 245 -17.07 5.29 20.70
N THR A 246 -18.20 5.88 20.29
CA THR A 246 -18.27 7.29 19.86
C THR A 246 -17.89 8.26 20.99
N GLU A 247 -18.46 8.14 22.20
CA GLU A 247 -18.08 8.97 23.35
C GLU A 247 -16.60 8.76 23.74
N ALA A 248 -16.09 7.52 23.68
CA ALA A 248 -14.70 7.20 24.01
C ALA A 248 -13.72 7.95 23.10
N TRP A 249 -13.93 7.93 21.78
CA TRP A 249 -13.10 8.66 20.81
C TRP A 249 -13.32 10.17 20.84
N CYS A 250 -14.52 10.65 21.17
CA CYS A 250 -14.72 12.06 21.52
C CYS A 250 -13.90 12.46 22.76
N CYS A 251 -13.82 11.60 23.78
CA CYS A 251 -12.99 11.84 24.95
C CYS A 251 -11.49 11.83 24.61
N VAL A 252 -11.02 10.96 23.69
CA VAL A 252 -9.64 11.05 23.15
C VAL A 252 -9.39 12.40 22.51
N MET A 253 -10.28 12.89 21.62
CA MET A 253 -10.13 14.21 21.00
C MET A 253 -10.06 15.33 22.03
N GLU A 254 -10.94 15.34 23.02
CA GLU A 254 -10.95 16.34 24.09
C GLU A 254 -9.62 16.40 24.84
N ARG A 255 -9.07 15.24 25.23
CA ARG A 255 -7.79 15.14 25.95
C ARG A 255 -6.58 15.53 25.09
N GLN A 256 -6.67 15.42 23.76
CA GLN A 256 -5.66 15.96 22.84
C GLN A 256 -5.75 17.49 22.70
N LEU A 257 -6.98 18.02 22.66
CA LEU A 257 -7.24 19.47 22.63
C LEU A 257 -6.89 20.16 23.96
N ASP A 258 -7.01 19.47 25.09
CA ASP A 258 -6.51 19.95 26.40
C ASP A 258 -4.99 20.14 26.37
N VAL A 259 -4.26 19.12 25.91
CA VAL A 259 -2.79 19.19 25.85
C VAL A 259 -2.33 20.22 24.82
N ALA A 260 -3.03 20.36 23.69
CA ALA A 260 -2.78 21.44 22.74
C ALA A 260 -2.95 22.83 23.39
N GLN A 261 -4.02 23.06 24.18
CA GLN A 261 -4.20 24.32 24.93
C GLN A 261 -3.08 24.55 25.96
N PHE A 262 -2.66 23.51 26.68
CA PHE A 262 -1.60 23.64 27.69
C PHE A 262 -0.22 23.88 27.08
N GLU A 263 0.08 23.23 25.95
CA GLU A 263 1.29 23.48 25.17
C GLU A 263 1.34 24.94 24.64
N LEU A 264 0.19 25.57 24.42
CA LEU A 264 0.08 27.01 24.13
C LEU A 264 0.19 27.88 25.40
N ASP A 265 -0.52 27.55 26.48
CA ASP A 265 -0.54 28.30 27.76
C ASP A 265 0.84 28.48 28.40
N ASN A 266 1.81 27.62 28.04
CA ASN A 266 3.16 27.56 28.63
C ASN A 266 4.29 27.92 27.64
N LEU A 267 3.99 28.60 26.53
CA LEU A 267 5.03 29.10 25.61
C LEU A 267 5.94 30.12 26.31
N ASN A 268 7.24 30.03 26.05
CA ASN A 268 8.21 31.00 26.56
C ASN A 268 8.16 32.27 25.69
N LEU A 269 7.43 33.30 26.14
CA LEU A 269 7.28 34.55 25.40
C LEU A 269 8.47 35.51 25.50
N THR A 270 9.50 35.18 26.29
CA THR A 270 10.73 35.98 26.40
C THR A 270 11.97 35.07 26.28
N PRO A 271 12.16 34.38 25.14
CA PRO A 271 13.28 33.45 24.95
C PRO A 271 14.61 34.21 24.98
N LYS A 272 15.54 33.77 25.84
CA LYS A 272 16.86 34.39 26.01
C LYS A 272 17.95 33.71 25.17
N THR A 273 17.67 32.53 24.65
CA THR A 273 18.55 31.73 23.80
C THR A 273 17.81 31.27 22.53
N LYS A 274 18.57 30.88 21.51
CA LYS A 274 17.97 30.30 20.28
C LYS A 274 17.33 28.94 20.53
N ASP A 275 17.79 28.21 21.55
CA ASP A 275 17.30 26.89 21.89
C ASP A 275 15.92 26.98 22.57
N GLU A 276 15.69 28.01 23.40
CA GLU A 276 14.36 28.35 23.93
C GLU A 276 13.35 28.69 22.81
N ASP A 277 13.77 29.44 21.78
CA ASP A 277 12.91 29.76 20.64
C ASP A 277 12.61 28.52 19.77
N GLY A 278 13.62 27.68 19.54
CA GLY A 278 13.45 26.37 18.90
C GLY A 278 12.45 25.47 19.62
N ALA A 279 12.42 25.51 20.96
CA ALA A 279 11.45 24.76 21.76
C ALA A 279 10.00 25.27 21.58
N ASN A 280 9.78 26.58 21.47
CA ASN A 280 8.48 27.15 21.09
C ASN A 280 8.04 26.65 19.71
N VAL A 281 8.94 26.67 18.72
CA VAL A 281 8.66 26.20 17.35
C VAL A 281 8.23 24.73 17.34
N GLN A 282 8.97 23.84 18.02
CA GLN A 282 8.58 22.43 18.13
C GLN A 282 7.20 22.27 18.79
N THR A 283 6.92 23.07 19.83
CA THR A 283 5.65 23.05 20.56
C THR A 283 4.47 23.44 19.68
N LEU A 284 4.59 24.51 18.89
CA LEU A 284 3.55 24.92 17.92
C LEU A 284 3.30 23.85 16.82
N ASN A 285 4.35 23.14 16.37
CA ASN A 285 4.17 22.00 15.45
C ASN A 285 3.39 20.85 16.10
N ARG A 286 3.68 20.50 17.37
CA ARG A 286 2.94 19.45 18.10
C ARG A 286 1.47 19.83 18.31
N VAL A 287 1.20 21.08 18.67
CA VAL A 287 -0.16 21.64 18.75
C VAL A 287 -0.92 21.48 17.42
N ALA A 288 -0.32 21.89 16.29
CA ALA A 288 -0.92 21.71 14.96
C ALA A 288 -1.12 20.22 14.59
N ARG A 289 -0.22 19.32 15.02
CA ARG A 289 -0.35 17.86 14.84
C ARG A 289 -1.54 17.30 15.64
N ARG A 290 -1.77 17.75 16.88
CA ARG A 290 -2.93 17.31 17.70
C ARG A 290 -4.26 17.75 17.08
N TYR A 291 -4.37 18.99 16.58
CA TYR A 291 -5.57 19.42 15.85
C TYR A 291 -5.83 18.56 14.60
N ARG A 292 -4.80 18.27 13.79
CA ARG A 292 -4.91 17.40 12.60
C ARG A 292 -5.28 15.94 12.96
N PHE A 293 -4.80 15.43 14.09
CA PHE A 293 -5.19 14.11 14.61
C PHE A 293 -6.67 14.08 15.04
N CYS A 294 -7.20 15.15 15.63
CA CYS A 294 -8.64 15.23 15.89
C CYS A 294 -9.47 15.19 14.60
N CYS A 295 -8.99 15.75 13.47
CA CYS A 295 -9.65 15.59 12.16
C CYS A 295 -9.78 14.12 11.76
N GLN A 296 -8.72 13.33 11.94
CA GLN A 296 -8.71 11.90 11.63
C GLN A 296 -9.73 11.12 12.47
N ILE A 297 -9.89 11.47 13.76
CA ILE A 297 -10.93 10.84 14.61
C ILE A 297 -12.34 11.21 14.11
N TRP A 298 -12.60 12.46 13.69
CA TRP A 298 -13.89 12.82 13.07
C TRP A 298 -14.19 12.04 11.79
N GLU A 299 -13.17 11.77 10.95
CA GLU A 299 -13.34 10.93 9.76
C GLU A 299 -13.62 9.46 10.12
N TYR A 300 -12.90 8.89 11.11
CA TYR A 300 -13.21 7.56 11.66
C TYR A 300 -14.64 7.48 12.21
N LEU A 301 -15.13 8.51 12.90
CA LEU A 301 -16.48 8.52 13.47
C LEU A 301 -17.58 8.51 12.40
N ILE A 302 -17.30 8.93 11.16
CA ILE A 302 -18.24 8.79 10.02
C ILE A 302 -18.39 7.31 9.65
N ASP A 303 -17.27 6.61 9.45
CA ASP A 303 -17.28 5.18 9.09
C ASP A 303 -17.84 4.32 10.23
N HIS A 304 -17.51 4.67 11.48
CA HIS A 304 -17.99 3.95 12.66
C HIS A 304 -19.49 4.11 12.89
N ILE A 305 -20.03 5.34 12.87
CA ILE A 305 -21.47 5.57 13.10
C ILE A 305 -22.32 4.97 11.96
N SER A 306 -21.77 4.84 10.76
CA SER A 306 -22.45 4.25 9.60
C SER A 306 -22.84 2.78 9.78
N ILE A 307 -22.23 2.05 10.72
CA ILE A 307 -22.60 0.65 11.03
C ILE A 307 -23.99 0.55 11.68
N LEU A 308 -24.56 1.66 12.19
CA LEU A 308 -25.97 1.73 12.59
C LEU A 308 -26.95 1.45 11.43
N SER A 309 -26.51 1.57 10.16
CA SER A 309 -27.33 1.20 9.00
C SER A 309 -27.61 -0.30 8.88
N GLU A 310 -26.90 -1.15 9.65
CA GLU A 310 -27.05 -2.60 9.64
C GLU A 310 -28.03 -3.13 10.72
N MET A 311 -28.57 -2.27 11.59
CA MET A 311 -29.55 -2.64 12.62
C MET A 311 -30.88 -3.15 12.05
N ASP A 312 -31.58 -4.01 12.79
CA ASP A 312 -32.98 -4.26 12.48
C ASP A 312 -33.80 -2.96 12.56
N SER A 313 -34.59 -2.70 11.52
CA SER A 313 -35.32 -1.45 11.39
C SER A 313 -36.51 -1.35 12.36
N ALA A 314 -37.12 -2.45 12.78
CA ALA A 314 -38.19 -2.42 13.78
C ALA A 314 -37.62 -2.12 15.17
N ASP A 315 -36.47 -2.70 15.51
CA ASP A 315 -35.82 -2.47 16.79
C ASP A 315 -35.24 -1.03 16.85
N TYR A 316 -34.60 -0.53 15.79
CA TYR A 316 -34.22 0.90 15.68
C TYR A 316 -35.44 1.83 15.77
N LEU A 317 -36.56 1.52 15.11
CA LEU A 317 -37.80 2.33 15.20
C LEU A 317 -38.42 2.31 16.60
N THR A 318 -38.11 1.29 17.41
CA THR A 318 -38.59 1.14 18.79
C THR A 318 -37.69 1.90 19.76
N LEU A 319 -36.36 1.76 19.63
CA LEU A 319 -35.37 2.56 20.34
C LEU A 319 -35.54 4.07 20.08
N LYS A 320 -35.87 4.45 18.83
CA LYS A 320 -36.26 5.81 18.42
C LYS A 320 -37.42 6.42 19.23
N LEU A 321 -38.32 5.62 19.78
CA LEU A 321 -39.41 6.11 20.65
C LEU A 321 -38.91 6.35 22.07
N HIS A 322 -38.20 5.40 22.66
CA HIS A 322 -37.59 5.49 23.99
C HIS A 322 -36.53 6.61 24.08
N LEU A 323 -35.62 6.65 23.12
CA LEU A 323 -34.41 7.46 23.11
C LEU A 323 -34.64 8.76 22.32
N HIS A 324 -35.66 9.52 22.70
CA HIS A 324 -36.14 10.70 21.96
C HIS A 324 -35.02 11.74 21.69
N GLY A 325 -34.56 11.83 20.44
CA GLY A 325 -33.48 12.73 20.00
C GLY A 325 -32.04 12.20 20.20
N ALA A 326 -31.85 10.89 20.42
CA ALA A 326 -30.57 10.31 20.80
C ALA A 326 -29.53 10.10 19.67
N SER A 327 -29.90 10.13 18.39
CA SER A 327 -28.93 9.93 17.28
C SER A 327 -27.97 11.13 17.17
N GLY A 328 -26.85 11.07 17.90
CA GLY A 328 -25.84 12.13 18.04
C GLY A 328 -26.28 13.37 18.85
N GLY A 329 -27.54 13.81 18.73
CA GLY A 329 -28.04 15.07 19.31
C GLY A 329 -28.00 15.17 20.84
N GLN A 330 -27.95 14.03 21.56
CA GLN A 330 -27.81 13.96 23.01
C GLN A 330 -26.41 13.52 23.49
N SER A 331 -25.47 13.24 22.59
CA SER A 331 -24.10 12.88 22.98
C SER A 331 -23.45 13.97 23.83
N VAL A 332 -22.73 13.56 24.88
CA VAL A 332 -22.24 14.47 25.91
C VAL A 332 -20.91 15.06 25.48
N ARG A 333 -19.92 14.22 25.17
CA ARG A 333 -18.60 14.65 24.70
C ARG A 333 -18.70 15.29 23.31
N LEU A 334 -19.57 14.79 22.42
CA LEU A 334 -19.80 15.39 21.10
C LEU A 334 -20.35 16.83 21.19
N ARG A 335 -21.29 17.12 22.11
CA ARG A 335 -21.81 18.48 22.32
C ARG A 335 -20.81 19.40 23.01
N GLN A 336 -19.99 18.86 23.92
CA GLN A 336 -18.88 19.61 24.52
C GLN A 336 -17.85 19.98 23.44
N LEU A 337 -17.45 19.04 22.59
CA LEU A 337 -16.58 19.27 21.44
C LEU A 337 -17.18 20.25 20.43
N GLY A 338 -18.45 20.11 20.03
CA GLY A 338 -19.08 21.05 19.08
C GLY A 338 -19.07 22.49 19.58
N ARG A 339 -19.34 22.70 20.88
CA ARG A 339 -19.22 24.03 21.53
C ARG A 339 -17.77 24.50 21.63
N ARG A 340 -16.84 23.59 21.93
CA ARG A 340 -15.41 23.89 22.06
C ARG A 340 -14.77 24.23 20.71
N ILE A 341 -15.12 23.50 19.64
CA ILE A 341 -14.47 23.59 18.31
C ILE A 341 -14.66 24.97 17.68
N ALA A 342 -15.86 25.54 17.76
CA ALA A 342 -16.08 26.94 17.34
C ALA A 342 -15.18 27.93 18.12
N ASN A 343 -14.98 27.68 19.42
CA ASN A 343 -14.20 28.53 20.31
C ASN A 343 -12.72 28.10 20.46
N LEU A 344 -12.18 27.24 19.57
CA LEU A 344 -10.75 26.88 19.58
C LEU A 344 -9.84 28.04 19.20
N MET A 345 -10.37 29.02 18.48
CA MET A 345 -9.95 30.41 18.55
C MET A 345 -11.07 31.13 19.31
N PRO A 346 -10.78 31.80 20.44
CA PRO A 346 -9.71 32.79 20.49
C PRO A 346 -8.64 32.50 21.56
N LEU A 347 -7.47 32.10 21.10
CA LEU A 347 -6.32 31.85 21.97
C LEU A 347 -5.73 33.19 22.45
N VAL A 348 -6.10 33.60 23.66
CA VAL A 348 -5.18 34.26 24.60
C VAL A 348 -4.60 33.12 25.45
N PRO A 349 -3.40 32.59 25.15
CA PRO A 349 -2.75 31.65 26.07
C PRO A 349 -2.44 32.35 27.39
N LYS A 350 -2.40 31.62 28.52
CA LYS A 350 -2.14 32.25 29.84
C LYS A 350 -0.82 33.03 29.92
N CYS A 351 0.24 32.53 29.27
CA CYS A 351 1.51 33.25 29.16
C CYS A 351 1.37 34.62 28.45
N PHE A 352 0.34 34.81 27.63
CA PHE A 352 0.07 36.01 26.83
C PHE A 352 -0.86 37.03 27.52
N GLU A 353 -1.59 36.65 28.58
CA GLU A 353 -2.54 37.56 29.28
C GLU A 353 -1.90 38.90 29.70
N ALA A 354 -0.63 38.89 30.11
CA ALA A 354 0.13 40.09 30.51
C ALA A 354 0.50 41.05 29.35
N TYR A 355 0.20 40.68 28.11
CA TYR A 355 0.49 41.44 26.88
C TYR A 355 -0.77 41.96 26.17
N VAL A 356 -1.95 41.43 26.53
CA VAL A 356 -3.25 41.87 25.98
C VAL A 356 -3.47 43.37 26.22
N GLY A 357 -3.91 44.09 25.18
CA GLY A 357 -4.24 45.52 25.26
C GLY A 357 -3.04 46.48 25.18
N LYS A 358 -1.81 45.97 25.10
CA LYS A 358 -0.67 46.78 24.66
C LYS A 358 -0.64 46.76 23.13
N GLN A 359 -0.59 47.94 22.48
CA GLN A 359 -0.26 48.01 21.06
C GLN A 359 1.18 47.53 20.86
N THR A 360 1.30 46.26 20.48
CA THR A 360 2.49 45.66 19.89
C THR A 360 2.56 46.04 18.41
N SER A 361 3.73 45.83 17.82
CA SER A 361 3.91 45.86 16.37
C SER A 361 3.09 44.76 15.67
N ASN A 362 3.07 44.81 14.33
CA ASN A 362 2.68 43.67 13.52
C ASN A 362 3.95 42.97 12.99
N ASP A 363 4.87 42.56 13.89
CA ASP A 363 6.11 41.89 13.52
C ASP A 363 5.90 40.38 13.37
N PRO A 364 5.98 39.80 12.15
CA PRO A 364 5.78 38.36 11.93
C PRO A 364 6.92 37.48 12.48
N THR A 365 7.99 38.08 13.01
CA THR A 365 9.08 37.41 13.74
C THR A 365 8.87 37.43 15.26
N SER A 366 7.94 38.23 15.79
CA SER A 366 7.61 38.27 17.22
C SER A 366 6.53 37.23 17.57
N LEU A 367 6.83 36.30 18.49
CA LEU A 367 5.83 35.34 18.98
C LEU A 367 4.69 36.03 19.72
N VAL A 368 4.97 37.14 20.39
CA VAL A 368 3.98 37.95 21.12
C VAL A 368 3.01 38.58 20.13
N ASP A 369 3.49 39.18 19.04
CA ASP A 369 2.67 39.85 18.02
C ASP A 369 1.84 38.80 17.26
N MET A 370 2.42 37.63 16.93
CA MET A 370 1.68 36.54 16.27
C MET A 370 0.60 35.92 17.16
N LEU A 371 0.86 35.74 18.46
CA LEU A 371 -0.17 35.34 19.41
C LEU A 371 -1.24 36.42 19.58
N HIS A 372 -0.90 37.71 19.48
CA HIS A 372 -1.87 38.80 19.50
C HIS A 372 -2.87 38.69 18.35
N VAL A 373 -2.40 38.41 17.13
CA VAL A 373 -3.28 38.21 15.96
C VAL A 373 -4.14 36.95 16.09
N LEU A 374 -3.57 35.82 16.54
CA LEU A 374 -4.35 34.62 16.85
C LEU A 374 -5.41 34.90 17.94
N SER A 375 -5.10 35.76 18.91
CA SER A 375 -6.04 36.18 19.97
C SER A 375 -7.16 37.12 19.48
N GLN A 376 -7.09 37.62 18.24
CA GLN A 376 -8.11 38.45 17.59
C GLN A 376 -8.99 37.68 16.58
N VAL A 377 -8.53 36.53 16.05
CA VAL A 377 -9.38 35.65 15.22
C VAL A 377 -10.57 35.12 16.03
N ARG A 378 -11.78 35.14 15.45
CA ARG A 378 -13.02 34.63 16.03
C ARG A 378 -13.73 33.70 15.05
N SER A 379 -14.55 32.78 15.55
CA SER A 379 -15.58 32.14 14.73
C SER A 379 -16.84 33.02 14.73
N GLU A 380 -17.32 33.39 13.56
CA GLU A 380 -18.51 34.23 13.36
C GLU A 380 -19.55 33.47 12.51
N LYS A 381 -20.83 33.79 12.69
CA LYS A 381 -21.87 33.40 11.73
C LYS A 381 -21.86 34.41 10.58
N THR A 382 -22.12 33.95 9.35
CA THR A 382 -22.23 34.83 8.17
C THR A 382 -23.26 35.96 8.35
N GLU A 383 -24.32 35.72 9.14
CA GLU A 383 -25.33 36.74 9.49
C GLU A 383 -24.81 37.86 10.41
N ASN A 384 -23.69 37.63 11.09
CA ASN A 384 -23.06 38.53 12.06
C ASN A 384 -21.66 38.99 11.60
N GLU A 385 -21.34 38.86 10.31
CA GLU A 385 -20.01 39.16 9.74
C GLU A 385 -19.57 40.58 10.07
N SER A 386 -18.46 40.71 10.81
CA SER A 386 -17.86 41.99 11.15
C SER A 386 -16.56 42.20 10.38
N ALA A 387 -16.61 43.01 9.32
CA ALA A 387 -15.42 43.34 8.53
C ALA A 387 -14.40 44.08 9.40
N ALA A 388 -13.24 43.44 9.65
CA ALA A 388 -12.12 43.96 10.43
C ALA A 388 -10.87 44.11 9.55
N PRO A 389 -10.73 45.21 8.77
CA PRO A 389 -9.70 45.32 7.73
C PRO A 389 -8.27 45.22 8.27
N GLU A 390 -8.01 45.75 9.46
CA GLU A 390 -6.69 45.69 10.11
C GLU A 390 -6.30 44.24 10.48
N LEU A 391 -7.26 43.45 10.99
CA LEU A 391 -7.05 42.03 11.28
C LEU A 391 -6.84 41.24 9.99
N ILE A 392 -7.63 41.49 8.95
CA ILE A 392 -7.50 40.83 7.64
C ILE A 392 -6.12 41.13 7.04
N ALA A 393 -5.72 42.40 6.94
CA ALA A 393 -4.40 42.78 6.40
C ALA A 393 -3.23 42.21 7.23
N THR A 394 -3.40 42.08 8.54
CA THR A 394 -2.37 41.45 9.40
C THR A 394 -2.31 39.93 9.17
N LEU A 395 -3.46 39.27 8.95
CA LEU A 395 -3.52 37.86 8.54
C LEU A 395 -2.94 37.63 7.13
N GLU A 396 -3.12 38.56 6.18
CA GLU A 396 -2.46 38.50 4.85
C GLU A 396 -0.93 38.52 4.99
N SER A 397 -0.40 39.40 5.86
CA SER A 397 1.02 39.44 6.22
C SER A 397 1.49 38.15 6.87
N MET A 398 0.72 37.59 7.81
CA MET A 398 1.01 36.30 8.43
C MET A 398 1.04 35.16 7.42
N PHE A 399 0.01 35.00 6.58
CA PHE A 399 -0.07 33.94 5.57
C PHE A 399 1.08 34.01 4.55
N SER A 400 1.66 35.20 4.35
CA SER A 400 2.84 35.42 3.49
C SER A 400 4.18 35.16 4.20
N CYS A 401 4.19 34.93 5.51
CA CYS A 401 5.39 34.70 6.30
C CYS A 401 5.91 33.25 6.15
N HIS A 402 7.24 33.10 6.05
CA HIS A 402 7.92 31.79 5.96
C HIS A 402 8.90 31.53 7.11
N THR A 403 9.08 32.49 8.02
CA THR A 403 9.88 32.33 9.24
C THR A 403 8.99 31.90 10.41
N ALA A 404 9.58 31.16 11.36
CA ALA A 404 9.01 31.09 12.70
C ALA A 404 9.01 32.51 13.34
N PRO A 405 8.06 32.82 14.23
CA PRO A 405 6.93 32.00 14.65
C PRO A 405 5.69 32.12 13.74
N GLY A 406 5.59 33.17 12.91
CA GLY A 406 4.43 33.40 12.03
C GLY A 406 4.03 32.17 11.20
N ALA A 407 4.99 31.51 10.56
CA ALA A 407 4.78 30.29 9.78
C ALA A 407 4.17 29.12 10.59
N GLN A 408 4.38 29.08 11.91
CA GLN A 408 3.82 28.06 12.79
C GLN A 408 2.41 28.41 13.27
N CYS A 409 2.16 29.69 13.57
CA CYS A 409 0.81 30.19 13.87
C CYS A 409 -0.16 29.93 12.71
N ILE A 410 0.27 30.09 11.46
CA ILE A 410 -0.50 29.72 10.26
C ILE A 410 -0.92 28.24 10.28
N GLN A 411 -0.01 27.32 10.62
CA GLN A 411 -0.30 25.88 10.62
C GLN A 411 -1.39 25.50 11.62
N ILE A 412 -1.46 26.20 12.75
CA ILE A 412 -2.50 26.01 13.77
C ILE A 412 -3.86 26.49 13.22
N VAL A 413 -3.92 27.69 12.62
CA VAL A 413 -5.15 28.21 11.96
C VAL A 413 -5.64 27.24 10.89
N GLN A 414 -4.75 26.75 10.03
CA GLN A 414 -5.08 25.76 9.00
C GLN A 414 -5.60 24.45 9.60
N ALA A 415 -4.96 23.93 10.67
CA ALA A 415 -5.39 22.70 11.33
C ALA A 415 -6.77 22.83 12.02
N ILE A 416 -7.06 24.00 12.60
CA ILE A 416 -8.38 24.30 13.19
C ILE A 416 -9.45 24.41 12.09
N GLN A 417 -9.17 25.05 10.96
CA GLN A 417 -10.09 25.10 9.81
C GLN A 417 -10.34 23.70 9.19
N MET A 418 -9.32 22.83 9.17
CA MET A 418 -9.51 21.42 8.77
C MET A 418 -10.42 20.66 9.76
N LEU A 419 -10.24 20.89 11.07
CA LEU A 419 -11.05 20.26 12.12
C LEU A 419 -12.51 20.69 12.05
N GLU A 420 -12.76 21.99 11.85
CA GLU A 420 -14.10 22.56 11.68
C GLU A 420 -14.81 21.95 10.45
N ASN A 421 -14.10 21.78 9.34
CA ASN A 421 -14.64 21.10 8.16
C ASN A 421 -14.89 19.59 8.37
N ALA A 422 -14.08 18.90 9.18
CA ALA A 422 -14.31 17.50 9.54
C ALA A 422 -15.59 17.32 10.36
N VAL A 423 -15.88 18.24 11.29
CA VAL A 423 -17.15 18.29 12.04
C VAL A 423 -18.35 18.46 11.11
N ARG A 424 -18.28 19.39 10.13
CA ARG A 424 -19.36 19.58 9.14
C ARG A 424 -19.62 18.29 8.35
N ARG A 425 -18.56 17.60 7.91
CA ARG A 425 -18.66 16.31 7.19
C ARG A 425 -19.29 15.20 8.05
N PHE A 426 -18.96 15.14 9.34
CA PHE A 426 -19.60 14.22 10.27
C PHE A 426 -21.11 14.47 10.40
N TYR A 427 -21.52 15.71 10.70
CA TYR A 427 -22.94 16.00 10.87
C TYR A 427 -23.74 15.82 9.57
N PHE A 428 -23.15 16.09 8.40
CA PHE A 428 -23.76 15.80 7.11
C PHE A 428 -23.96 14.29 6.87
N GLY A 429 -22.91 13.48 7.09
CA GLY A 429 -22.97 12.01 6.94
C GLY A 429 -23.97 11.38 7.93
N HIS A 430 -23.94 11.81 9.19
CA HIS A 430 -24.86 11.36 10.23
C HIS A 430 -26.31 11.79 9.90
N GLN A 431 -26.55 13.00 9.38
CA GLN A 431 -27.89 13.39 8.92
C GLN A 431 -28.37 12.48 7.76
N HIS A 432 -27.51 12.16 6.79
CA HIS A 432 -27.88 11.28 5.68
C HIS A 432 -28.24 9.87 6.17
N LEU A 433 -27.43 9.29 7.07
CA LEU A 433 -27.73 8.03 7.75
C LEU A 433 -29.08 8.09 8.49
N ALA A 434 -29.32 9.15 9.27
CA ALA A 434 -30.57 9.35 9.97
C ALA A 434 -31.76 9.46 9.00
N ILE A 435 -31.62 10.13 7.85
CA ILE A 435 -32.66 10.22 6.81
C ILE A 435 -32.94 8.85 6.18
N MET A 436 -31.91 8.02 5.95
CA MET A 436 -32.09 6.68 5.40
C MET A 436 -32.94 5.78 6.32
N VAL A 437 -32.71 5.83 7.64
CA VAL A 437 -33.41 4.95 8.60
C VAL A 437 -34.71 5.56 9.14
N LEU A 438 -34.82 6.90 9.24
CA LEU A 438 -36.05 7.59 9.69
C LEU A 438 -37.04 7.86 8.55
N GLY A 439 -36.58 7.87 7.30
CA GLY A 439 -37.33 8.26 6.11
C GLY A 439 -37.35 9.78 5.89
N ALA A 440 -37.26 10.21 4.62
CA ALA A 440 -37.27 11.63 4.26
C ALA A 440 -38.60 12.38 4.58
N GLY A 441 -39.68 11.64 4.85
CA GLY A 441 -40.98 12.18 5.29
C GLY A 441 -41.18 12.23 6.81
N ALA A 442 -40.11 12.09 7.60
CA ALA A 442 -40.17 12.06 9.07
C ALA A 442 -40.80 13.32 9.67
N ALA A 443 -41.95 13.18 10.34
CA ALA A 443 -42.74 14.28 10.90
C ALA A 443 -42.61 14.41 12.44
N GLY A 444 -43.00 15.57 12.97
CA GLY A 444 -43.03 15.83 14.41
C GLY A 444 -41.64 15.80 15.06
N THR A 445 -41.49 15.08 16.17
CA THR A 445 -40.20 14.99 16.90
C THR A 445 -39.11 14.22 16.14
N GLN A 446 -39.50 13.43 15.14
CA GLN A 446 -38.55 12.78 14.22
C GLN A 446 -37.87 13.83 13.32
N GLU A 447 -38.65 14.82 12.86
CA GLU A 447 -38.16 15.98 12.11
C GLU A 447 -37.16 16.81 12.93
N LEU A 448 -37.42 17.01 14.23
CA LEU A 448 -36.50 17.71 15.14
C LEU A 448 -35.12 17.04 15.19
N THR A 449 -35.08 15.70 15.18
CA THR A 449 -33.83 14.93 15.27
C THR A 449 -32.99 15.11 14.00
N VAL A 450 -33.61 15.00 12.83
CA VAL A 450 -32.96 15.28 11.54
C VAL A 450 -32.52 16.75 11.47
N LYS A 451 -33.37 17.70 11.90
CA LYS A 451 -33.05 19.14 11.94
C LYS A 451 -31.93 19.48 12.93
N MET A 452 -31.72 18.70 14.00
CA MET A 452 -30.58 18.90 14.91
C MET A 452 -29.24 18.50 14.26
N LEU A 453 -29.20 17.38 13.53
CA LEU A 453 -28.03 16.99 12.74
C LEU A 453 -27.81 17.94 11.56
N GLU A 454 -28.89 18.41 10.92
CA GLU A 454 -28.87 19.41 9.85
C GLU A 454 -28.25 20.74 10.31
N ARG A 455 -28.68 21.27 11.45
CA ARG A 455 -28.06 22.46 12.08
C ARG A 455 -26.59 22.23 12.38
N GLY A 456 -26.18 21.01 12.75
CA GLY A 456 -24.79 20.64 13.00
C GLY A 456 -23.82 20.89 11.83
N TRP A 457 -24.31 20.97 10.59
CA TRP A 457 -23.50 21.37 9.42
C TRP A 457 -23.97 22.66 8.73
N LYS A 458 -25.23 23.10 8.92
CA LYS A 458 -25.74 24.38 8.39
C LYS A 458 -25.38 25.59 9.25
N ASP A 459 -25.50 25.50 10.58
CA ASP A 459 -25.17 26.59 11.53
C ASP A 459 -23.66 26.67 11.82
N ALA A 460 -22.82 26.55 10.79
CA ALA A 460 -21.37 26.55 10.94
C ALA A 460 -20.81 27.95 11.23
N ASN A 461 -20.11 28.10 12.36
CA ASN A 461 -19.38 29.33 12.68
C ASN A 461 -18.03 29.30 11.94
N ARG A 462 -17.78 30.29 11.08
CA ARG A 462 -16.60 30.39 10.21
C ARG A 462 -15.54 31.30 10.79
N TYR A 463 -14.28 31.02 10.49
CA TYR A 463 -13.17 31.95 10.73
C TYR A 463 -13.09 32.98 9.58
N LEU A 464 -14.10 33.85 9.45
CA LEU A 464 -14.32 34.72 8.28
C LEU A 464 -13.10 35.60 7.96
N SER A 465 -12.45 36.20 8.96
CA SER A 465 -11.20 36.98 8.74
C SER A 465 -10.06 36.14 8.13
N CYS A 466 -10.02 34.83 8.40
CA CYS A 466 -9.09 33.86 7.82
C CYS A 466 -9.58 33.24 6.51
N GLU A 467 -10.85 33.43 6.12
CA GLU A 467 -11.36 33.15 4.78
C GLU A 467 -11.06 34.36 3.87
N HIS A 468 -11.49 35.57 4.27
CA HIS A 468 -11.25 36.81 3.52
C HIS A 468 -9.76 37.14 3.32
N ALA A 469 -8.88 36.92 4.31
CA ALA A 469 -7.44 37.13 4.08
C ALA A 469 -6.86 36.20 3.00
N LYS A 470 -7.45 35.02 2.78
CA LYS A 470 -7.06 34.13 1.66
C LYS A 470 -7.70 34.56 0.35
N GLU A 471 -8.94 35.02 0.37
CA GLU A 471 -9.63 35.60 -0.80
C GLU A 471 -8.92 36.86 -1.29
N HIS A 472 -8.50 37.73 -0.37
CA HIS A 472 -7.66 38.89 -0.61
C HIS A 472 -6.30 38.50 -1.16
N LEU A 473 -5.56 37.56 -0.54
CA LEU A 473 -4.28 37.10 -1.09
C LEU A 473 -4.44 36.47 -2.48
N SER A 474 -5.49 35.68 -2.71
CA SER A 474 -5.79 35.16 -4.05
C SER A 474 -6.11 36.27 -5.05
N SER A 475 -6.85 37.30 -4.63
CA SER A 475 -7.22 38.45 -5.47
C SER A 475 -6.04 39.39 -5.74
N HIS A 476 -5.15 39.59 -4.76
CA HIS A 476 -3.90 40.33 -4.90
C HIS A 476 -2.91 39.58 -5.78
N LEU A 477 -2.77 38.26 -5.63
CA LEU A 477 -2.00 37.42 -6.54
C LEU A 477 -2.57 37.52 -7.96
N ASP A 478 -3.88 37.33 -8.15
CA ASP A 478 -4.52 37.46 -9.46
C ASP A 478 -4.34 38.86 -10.07
N ALA A 479 -4.44 39.93 -9.27
CA ALA A 479 -4.24 41.32 -9.71
C ALA A 479 -2.76 41.65 -10.04
N GLU A 480 -1.81 41.16 -9.25
CA GLU A 480 -0.37 41.24 -9.54
C GLU A 480 -0.04 40.53 -10.85
N GLN A 481 -0.61 39.34 -11.06
CA GLN A 481 -0.42 38.58 -12.28
C GLN A 481 -1.07 39.32 -13.47
N LEU A 482 -2.28 39.86 -13.32
CA LEU A 482 -2.98 40.66 -14.34
C LEU A 482 -2.30 41.99 -14.70
N THR A 483 -1.53 42.57 -13.78
CA THR A 483 -0.74 43.78 -14.04
C THR A 483 0.61 43.47 -14.69
N LYS A 484 1.18 42.28 -14.44
CA LYS A 484 2.34 41.75 -15.18
C LYS A 484 1.97 41.39 -16.63
N ASP A 485 0.84 40.72 -16.84
CA ASP A 485 0.25 40.51 -18.17
C ASP A 485 -1.29 40.36 -18.12
N LYS A 486 -1.98 41.19 -18.90
CA LYS A 486 -3.45 41.15 -19.07
C LYS A 486 -3.94 39.84 -19.72
N SER A 487 -3.08 39.11 -20.44
CA SER A 487 -3.41 37.81 -21.03
C SER A 487 -3.77 36.75 -19.98
N PHE A 488 -3.33 36.93 -18.73
CA PHE A 488 -3.53 35.97 -17.66
C PHE A 488 -5.00 35.90 -17.16
N LYS A 489 -5.91 36.79 -17.59
CA LYS A 489 -7.31 36.80 -17.10
C LYS A 489 -8.05 35.50 -17.41
N GLY A 490 -8.38 34.73 -16.36
CA GLY A 490 -8.97 33.38 -16.48
C GLY A 490 -8.02 32.34 -17.07
N ARG A 491 -6.70 32.62 -17.08
CA ARG A 491 -5.65 31.81 -17.74
C ARG A 491 -4.35 31.70 -16.93
N ILE A 492 -4.26 32.33 -15.75
CA ILE A 492 -3.06 32.50 -14.92
C ILE A 492 -2.21 31.22 -14.85
N ILE A 493 -2.78 30.11 -14.38
CA ILE A 493 -2.08 28.82 -14.26
C ILE A 493 -1.56 28.31 -15.61
N LYS A 494 -2.31 28.50 -16.70
CA LYS A 494 -1.87 28.09 -18.04
C LYS A 494 -0.67 28.91 -18.49
N THR A 495 -0.76 30.24 -18.48
CA THR A 495 0.31 31.09 -19.00
C THR A 495 1.56 31.05 -18.12
N LEU A 496 1.41 30.95 -16.79
CA LEU A 496 2.54 30.70 -15.88
C LEU A 496 3.16 29.30 -16.10
N SER A 497 2.37 28.29 -16.45
CA SER A 497 2.88 26.95 -16.81
C SER A 497 3.61 26.93 -18.16
N ASP A 498 3.13 27.69 -19.15
CA ASP A 498 3.78 27.87 -20.45
C ASP A 498 5.13 28.61 -20.31
N ASP A 499 5.16 29.70 -19.53
CA ASP A 499 6.36 30.49 -19.21
C ASP A 499 7.34 29.75 -18.28
N ALA A 500 6.84 28.97 -17.30
CA ALA A 500 7.67 28.07 -16.51
C ALA A 500 8.28 26.94 -17.36
N ARG A 501 7.57 26.42 -18.37
CA ARG A 501 8.14 25.49 -19.36
C ARG A 501 9.24 26.15 -20.19
N ALA A 502 9.07 27.40 -20.63
CA ALA A 502 10.10 28.16 -21.32
C ALA A 502 11.35 28.42 -20.45
N ARG A 503 11.17 28.79 -19.16
CA ARG A 503 12.27 28.87 -18.18
C ARG A 503 12.96 27.53 -17.96
N HIS A 504 12.20 26.44 -17.78
CA HIS A 504 12.76 25.11 -17.55
C HIS A 504 13.55 24.60 -18.78
N GLN A 505 13.11 24.92 -20.00
CA GLN A 505 13.87 24.63 -21.22
C GLN A 505 15.21 25.38 -21.26
N LYS A 506 15.25 26.65 -20.83
CA LYS A 506 16.53 27.39 -20.66
C LYS A 506 17.41 26.80 -19.55
N ILE A 507 16.84 26.47 -18.38
CA ILE A 507 17.59 25.93 -17.23
C ILE A 507 18.17 24.54 -17.53
N LYS A 508 17.48 23.72 -18.34
CA LYS A 508 18.01 22.44 -18.86
C LYS A 508 19.34 22.57 -19.64
N MET A 509 19.72 23.77 -20.08
CA MET A 509 20.98 24.02 -20.78
C MET A 509 22.13 24.45 -19.84
N GLN A 510 21.94 24.45 -18.51
CA GLN A 510 23.02 24.68 -17.54
C GLN A 510 23.36 23.41 -16.72
N PRO A 511 24.65 23.10 -16.44
CA PRO A 511 25.03 21.73 -16.03
C PRO A 511 24.93 21.42 -14.53
N GLN A 512 24.76 22.44 -13.67
CA GLN A 512 25.10 22.33 -12.24
C GLN A 512 24.10 21.55 -11.35
N TRP A 513 22.94 21.13 -11.87
CA TRP A 513 21.87 20.55 -11.04
C TRP A 513 22.14 19.12 -10.54
N GLN A 514 23.14 18.43 -11.10
CA GLN A 514 23.36 16.99 -10.84
C GLN A 514 24.00 16.68 -9.47
N THR A 515 24.62 17.66 -8.82
CA THR A 515 25.50 17.42 -7.64
C THR A 515 24.78 17.48 -6.28
N MET A 516 23.51 17.90 -6.21
CA MET A 516 22.83 18.20 -4.94
C MET A 516 21.82 17.15 -4.44
N MET A 517 21.54 16.09 -5.21
CA MET A 517 20.37 15.21 -5.00
C MET A 517 20.68 13.80 -4.48
N CYS A 518 21.94 13.49 -4.16
CA CYS A 518 22.35 12.16 -3.66
C CYS A 518 23.35 12.28 -2.49
N PRO A 519 22.96 11.93 -1.25
CA PRO A 519 23.90 11.58 -0.20
C PRO A 519 24.47 10.19 -0.51
N ASN A 520 25.74 10.11 -0.92
CA ASN A 520 26.40 8.83 -1.19
C ASN A 520 26.76 8.11 0.12
N THR A 521 25.80 7.37 0.70
CA THR A 521 26.07 6.46 1.83
C THR A 521 26.81 5.21 1.33
N HIS A 522 28.14 5.30 1.23
CA HIS A 522 29.00 4.13 1.06
C HIS A 522 28.92 3.23 2.30
N MET A 523 28.23 2.09 2.19
CA MET A 523 28.34 1.00 3.16
C MET A 523 29.49 0.06 2.78
N THR A 524 30.73 0.52 2.99
CA THR A 524 31.89 -0.36 3.02
C THR A 524 31.89 -1.17 4.31
N VAL A 525 31.68 -2.48 4.20
CA VAL A 525 31.90 -3.44 5.29
C VAL A 525 33.24 -4.13 5.04
N GLU A 526 34.22 -3.88 5.91
CA GLU A 526 35.50 -4.61 5.87
C GLU A 526 35.30 -6.03 6.43
N LEU A 527 35.63 -7.04 5.62
CA LEU A 527 35.67 -8.44 6.04
C LEU A 527 37.10 -8.80 6.48
N SER A 528 37.25 -9.41 7.66
CA SER A 528 38.56 -9.80 8.18
C SER A 528 38.61 -11.21 8.76
N SER A 529 39.67 -11.93 8.40
CA SER A 529 40.13 -13.23 8.92
C SER A 529 39.25 -14.46 8.65
N ILE A 530 39.94 -15.57 8.33
CA ILE A 530 39.39 -16.81 7.79
C ILE A 530 39.63 -17.97 8.76
N SER A 531 38.59 -18.77 9.06
CA SER A 531 38.75 -20.19 9.43
C SER A 531 37.42 -20.96 9.31
N LYS A 532 37.48 -22.16 8.71
CA LYS A 532 36.54 -23.32 8.69
C LYS A 532 35.01 -23.14 8.54
N HIS A 533 34.39 -22.04 8.94
CA HIS A 533 32.98 -21.73 8.67
C HIS A 533 32.71 -21.33 7.21
N GLU A 534 33.73 -21.24 6.36
CA GLU A 534 33.59 -20.74 4.99
C GLU A 534 32.88 -21.72 4.07
N GLU A 535 33.09 -23.04 4.20
CA GLU A 535 32.41 -24.04 3.35
C GLU A 535 30.88 -24.02 3.57
N ASP A 536 30.42 -23.96 4.83
CA ASP A 536 28.98 -23.78 5.15
C ASP A 536 28.45 -22.42 4.66
N LYS A 537 29.21 -21.32 4.85
CA LYS A 537 28.81 -20.00 4.36
C LYS A 537 28.70 -19.98 2.82
N GLU A 538 29.62 -20.60 2.11
CA GLU A 538 29.60 -20.71 0.65
C GLU A 538 28.43 -21.54 0.12
N LEU A 539 27.85 -22.43 0.93
CA LEU A 539 26.64 -23.17 0.55
C LEU A 539 25.38 -22.29 0.64
N HIS A 540 25.33 -21.40 1.63
CA HIS A 540 24.13 -20.62 1.95
C HIS A 540 24.13 -19.16 1.45
N THR A 541 25.21 -18.70 0.78
CA THR A 541 25.36 -17.30 0.35
C THR A 541 25.62 -17.14 -1.15
N SER A 542 25.48 -15.90 -1.64
CA SER A 542 25.66 -15.48 -3.03
C SER A 542 25.85 -13.97 -3.08
N GLU A 543 26.61 -13.43 -4.04
CA GLU A 543 26.71 -11.97 -4.23
C GLU A 543 25.36 -11.33 -4.63
N PHE A 544 24.45 -12.13 -5.19
CA PHE A 544 23.17 -11.64 -5.70
C PHE A 544 22.04 -11.69 -4.67
N ARG A 545 21.98 -12.72 -3.81
CA ARG A 545 20.81 -12.97 -2.93
C ARG A 545 20.42 -11.80 -2.00
N PRO A 546 21.35 -11.03 -1.39
CA PRO A 546 20.98 -9.90 -0.52
C PRO A 546 20.10 -8.83 -1.19
N TYR A 547 20.07 -8.79 -2.52
CA TYR A 547 19.28 -7.83 -3.30
C TYR A 547 17.89 -8.36 -3.71
N PHE A 548 17.47 -9.49 -3.13
CA PHE A 548 16.13 -10.08 -3.26
C PHE A 548 15.48 -10.30 -1.89
N GLU A 549 16.03 -9.77 -0.79
CA GLU A 549 15.57 -10.02 0.58
C GLU A 549 14.12 -9.60 0.81
N ARG A 550 13.70 -8.43 0.34
CA ARG A 550 12.29 -7.99 0.43
C ARG A 550 11.37 -8.91 -0.36
N SER A 551 11.83 -9.35 -1.54
CA SER A 551 11.04 -10.18 -2.45
C SER A 551 10.93 -11.64 -1.98
N LEU A 552 11.96 -12.15 -1.31
CA LEU A 552 11.98 -13.45 -0.63
C LEU A 552 11.16 -13.42 0.67
N ALA A 553 11.20 -12.34 1.45
CA ALA A 553 10.42 -12.18 2.68
C ALA A 553 8.89 -12.09 2.45
N LEU A 554 8.46 -12.00 1.19
CA LEU A 554 7.05 -12.09 0.77
C LEU A 554 6.64 -13.49 0.28
N GLN A 555 7.57 -14.45 0.22
CA GLN A 555 7.26 -15.86 -0.02
C GLN A 555 7.10 -16.60 1.32
N ASP A 556 6.47 -17.78 1.28
CA ASP A 556 6.54 -18.72 2.39
C ASP A 556 7.99 -19.20 2.57
N PRO A 557 8.62 -19.03 3.76
CA PRO A 557 10.00 -19.47 3.99
C PRO A 557 10.20 -20.99 3.90
N GLN A 558 9.12 -21.79 3.88
CA GLN A 558 9.19 -23.23 3.61
C GLN A 558 9.13 -23.57 2.10
N THR A 559 8.91 -22.60 1.21
CA THR A 559 8.71 -22.81 -0.23
C THR A 559 9.83 -22.18 -1.08
N LEU A 560 10.49 -23.01 -1.90
CA LEU A 560 11.51 -22.63 -2.87
C LEU A 560 10.96 -22.67 -4.30
N HIS A 561 11.03 -21.54 -5.01
CA HIS A 561 10.38 -21.35 -6.32
C HIS A 561 11.31 -21.56 -7.53
N PHE A 562 11.46 -22.82 -7.94
CA PHE A 562 12.18 -23.21 -9.15
C PHE A 562 11.35 -23.03 -10.44
N SER A 563 10.60 -21.93 -10.55
CA SER A 563 9.65 -21.65 -11.65
C SER A 563 9.88 -20.31 -12.35
N THR A 564 11.12 -19.82 -12.40
CA THR A 564 11.50 -18.48 -12.93
C THR A 564 11.14 -18.25 -14.41
N TYR A 565 10.99 -19.33 -15.19
CA TYR A 565 10.50 -19.33 -16.58
C TYR A 565 9.01 -18.97 -16.74
N GLY A 566 8.28 -18.79 -15.63
CA GLY A 566 6.90 -18.32 -15.60
C GLY A 566 6.84 -16.82 -15.31
N MET A 567 7.38 -16.43 -14.15
CA MET A 567 7.61 -15.06 -13.71
C MET A 567 8.92 -15.06 -12.92
N GLY A 568 9.79 -14.07 -13.17
CA GLY A 568 11.04 -13.95 -12.41
C GLY A 568 10.79 -13.28 -11.07
N LEU A 569 11.40 -13.78 -9.99
CA LEU A 569 11.47 -13.04 -8.72
C LEU A 569 12.28 -11.75 -8.97
N ALA A 570 11.67 -10.59 -8.72
CA ALA A 570 12.28 -9.31 -9.02
C ALA A 570 13.30 -8.90 -7.94
N PRO A 571 14.39 -8.18 -8.27
CA PRO A 571 15.30 -7.61 -7.27
C PRO A 571 14.64 -6.40 -6.59
N ASP A 572 15.06 -6.11 -5.36
CA ASP A 572 14.34 -5.22 -4.44
C ASP A 572 14.28 -3.74 -4.87
N VAL A 573 15.17 -3.32 -5.78
CA VAL A 573 15.11 -2.03 -6.51
C VAL A 573 13.80 -1.85 -7.28
N SER A 574 13.14 -2.95 -7.67
CA SER A 574 11.87 -2.94 -8.40
C SER A 574 10.76 -2.26 -7.60
N PHE A 575 10.73 -2.47 -6.29
CA PHE A 575 9.76 -1.83 -5.39
C PHE A 575 9.96 -0.30 -5.37
N GLU A 576 11.21 0.15 -5.33
CA GLU A 576 11.57 1.57 -5.35
C GLU A 576 11.27 2.22 -6.71
N SER A 577 11.44 1.48 -7.81
CA SER A 577 10.99 1.92 -9.15
C SER A 577 9.47 2.06 -9.22
N VAL A 578 8.70 1.12 -8.68
CA VAL A 578 7.23 1.21 -8.60
C VAL A 578 6.79 2.41 -7.76
N MET A 579 7.36 2.60 -6.57
CA MET A 579 7.04 3.75 -5.70
C MET A 579 7.40 5.10 -6.35
N SER A 580 8.59 5.21 -6.96
CA SER A 580 9.03 6.44 -7.63
C SER A 580 8.19 6.73 -8.88
N THR A 581 7.78 5.70 -9.62
CA THR A 581 6.89 5.82 -10.78
C THR A 581 5.48 6.22 -10.38
N HIS A 582 4.93 5.66 -9.29
CA HIS A 582 3.66 6.11 -8.74
C HIS A 582 3.71 7.60 -8.38
N ARG A 583 4.75 8.01 -7.64
CA ARG A 583 4.97 9.41 -7.26
C ARG A 583 5.10 10.32 -8.49
N MET A 584 5.84 9.90 -9.52
CA MET A 584 5.99 10.63 -10.78
C MET A 584 4.64 10.81 -11.50
N LEU A 585 3.87 9.73 -11.71
CA LEU A 585 2.58 9.79 -12.40
C LEU A 585 1.57 10.65 -11.63
N THR A 586 1.45 10.48 -10.32
CA THR A 586 0.51 11.24 -9.48
C THR A 586 0.88 12.73 -9.36
N SER A 587 2.17 13.09 -9.44
CA SER A 587 2.63 14.49 -9.38
C SER A 587 2.73 15.20 -10.73
N THR A 588 2.77 14.46 -11.86
CA THR A 588 2.93 15.03 -13.20
C THR A 588 1.79 14.72 -14.17
N LEU A 589 0.82 13.89 -13.78
CA LEU A 589 -0.44 13.62 -14.50
C LEU A 589 -0.27 13.52 -16.04
N ASN A 590 -0.79 14.50 -16.79
CA ASN A 590 -0.78 14.52 -18.25
C ASN A 590 0.50 15.16 -18.85
N GLU A 591 1.33 15.78 -18.01
CA GLU A 591 2.62 16.35 -18.35
C GLU A 591 3.74 15.28 -18.31
N SER A 592 3.44 14.11 -17.74
CA SER A 592 4.31 12.91 -17.65
C SER A 592 4.84 12.42 -19.00
N TRP A 593 4.16 12.68 -20.12
CA TRP A 593 4.56 12.23 -21.47
C TRP A 593 5.99 12.65 -21.86
N ASN A 594 6.46 13.81 -21.40
CA ASN A 594 7.83 14.29 -21.64
C ASN A 594 8.90 13.52 -20.84
N ILE A 595 8.51 12.82 -19.78
CA ILE A 595 9.36 11.92 -19.00
C ILE A 595 9.30 10.52 -19.64
N VAL A 596 8.09 10.04 -19.91
CA VAL A 596 7.85 8.71 -20.48
C VAL A 596 8.47 8.59 -21.89
N PHE A 597 7.96 9.32 -22.88
CA PHE A 597 8.48 9.23 -24.26
C PHE A 597 9.83 9.94 -24.43
N GLY A 598 10.13 10.95 -23.61
CA GLY A 598 11.37 11.75 -23.70
C GLY A 598 12.58 11.19 -22.94
N LYS A 599 12.41 10.21 -22.04
CA LYS A 599 13.52 9.60 -21.27
C LYS A 599 13.36 8.09 -21.06
N ASP A 600 12.23 7.65 -20.52
CA ASP A 600 12.07 6.26 -20.11
C ASP A 600 11.95 5.32 -21.32
N PHE A 601 11.22 5.73 -22.36
CA PHE A 601 11.00 4.95 -23.58
C PHE A 601 12.30 4.79 -24.42
N PRO A 602 13.12 5.84 -24.67
CA PRO A 602 14.42 5.67 -25.33
C PRO A 602 15.43 4.87 -24.49
N LYS A 603 15.41 4.99 -23.16
CA LYS A 603 16.23 4.16 -22.27
C LYS A 603 15.82 2.68 -22.38
N ALA A 604 14.51 2.40 -22.38
CA ALA A 604 13.99 1.05 -22.51
C ALA A 604 14.29 0.44 -23.89
N GLN A 605 14.13 1.22 -24.97
CA GLN A 605 14.54 0.82 -26.31
C GLN A 605 16.03 0.44 -26.34
N LYS A 606 16.91 1.29 -25.80
CA LYS A 606 18.35 0.98 -25.74
C LYS A 606 18.64 -0.28 -24.94
N ASN A 607 17.99 -0.48 -23.79
CA ASN A 607 18.16 -1.66 -22.96
C ASN A 607 17.68 -2.95 -23.67
N ILE A 608 16.52 -2.92 -24.32
CA ILE A 608 16.02 -4.03 -25.16
C ILE A 608 17.01 -4.35 -26.27
N LEU A 609 17.46 -3.35 -27.04
CA LEU A 609 18.35 -3.58 -28.18
C LEU A 609 19.72 -4.12 -27.75
N ASN A 610 20.29 -3.62 -26.64
CA ASN A 610 21.49 -4.19 -26.03
C ASN A 610 21.32 -5.68 -25.68
N SER A 611 20.18 -6.04 -25.07
CA SER A 611 19.85 -7.42 -24.65
C SER A 611 19.59 -8.36 -25.84
N LEU A 612 19.41 -7.82 -27.05
CA LEU A 612 19.24 -8.56 -28.30
C LEU A 612 20.51 -8.56 -29.19
N GLY A 613 21.56 -7.81 -28.81
CA GLY A 613 22.73 -7.57 -29.66
C GLY A 613 22.46 -6.69 -30.90
N LEU A 614 21.39 -5.89 -30.88
CA LEU A 614 20.95 -5.06 -32.02
C LEU A 614 21.38 -3.59 -31.88
N GLY A 615 21.63 -2.94 -33.02
CA GLY A 615 22.00 -1.51 -33.09
C GLY A 615 20.79 -0.59 -33.17
N SER A 616 20.81 0.51 -32.41
CA SER A 616 19.76 1.54 -32.39
C SER A 616 19.73 2.45 -33.62
N ASP A 617 20.71 2.31 -34.51
CA ASP A 617 20.74 2.85 -35.87
C ASP A 617 19.80 2.07 -36.82
N LYS A 618 19.71 0.76 -36.61
CA LYS A 618 19.01 -0.19 -37.50
C LYS A 618 17.65 -0.65 -37.00
N TYR A 619 17.36 -0.52 -35.71
CA TYR A 619 16.15 -1.06 -35.09
C TYR A 619 15.45 -0.04 -34.18
N ASN A 620 14.13 0.05 -34.37
CA ASN A 620 13.20 0.75 -33.48
C ASN A 620 12.58 -0.25 -32.50
N VAL A 621 12.13 0.22 -31.34
CA VAL A 621 11.40 -0.61 -30.36
C VAL A 621 10.09 0.07 -29.98
N ASN A 622 8.99 -0.69 -29.99
CA ASN A 622 7.69 -0.24 -29.53
C ASN A 622 7.21 -1.13 -28.38
N PHE A 623 6.41 -0.58 -27.47
CA PHE A 623 6.03 -1.20 -26.20
C PHE A 623 4.52 -1.30 -26.07
N GLY A 624 4.05 -2.36 -25.40
CA GLY A 624 2.65 -2.73 -25.27
C GLY A 624 2.42 -3.52 -23.99
N SER A 625 1.18 -3.99 -23.78
CA SER A 625 0.81 -4.70 -22.55
C SER A 625 1.30 -6.16 -22.56
N ASN A 626 1.54 -6.75 -23.73
CA ASN A 626 2.01 -8.12 -23.90
C ASN A 626 2.70 -8.31 -25.28
N CYS A 627 3.36 -9.45 -25.52
CA CYS A 627 3.99 -9.74 -26.82
C CYS A 627 2.97 -10.12 -27.93
N HIS A 628 1.80 -10.63 -27.55
CA HIS A 628 0.81 -11.21 -28.46
C HIS A 628 0.08 -10.15 -29.30
N GLU A 629 -0.10 -8.93 -28.80
CA GLU A 629 -0.64 -7.82 -29.60
C GLU A 629 0.25 -7.48 -30.79
N PHE A 630 1.58 -7.63 -30.65
CA PHE A 630 2.54 -7.34 -31.71
C PHE A 630 2.57 -8.40 -32.80
N LEU A 631 2.34 -9.68 -32.46
CA LEU A 631 2.12 -10.75 -33.44
C LEU A 631 0.97 -10.38 -34.37
N LEU A 632 -0.18 -9.96 -33.83
CA LEU A 632 -1.34 -9.56 -34.62
C LEU A 632 -1.09 -8.30 -35.46
N ARG A 633 -0.44 -7.28 -34.91
CA ARG A 633 -0.03 -6.10 -35.70
C ARG A 633 0.88 -6.50 -36.87
N LEU A 634 1.90 -7.32 -36.62
CA LEU A 634 2.86 -7.80 -37.63
C LEU A 634 2.19 -8.58 -38.77
N LEU A 635 1.31 -9.53 -38.44
CA LEU A 635 0.56 -10.30 -39.45
C LEU A 635 -0.32 -9.37 -40.30
N SER A 636 -0.98 -8.38 -39.68
CA SER A 636 -1.85 -7.43 -40.39
C SER A 636 -1.11 -6.51 -41.39
N CYS A 637 0.23 -6.42 -41.34
CA CYS A 637 1.01 -5.75 -42.36
C CYS A 637 1.08 -6.54 -43.69
N LYS A 638 0.79 -7.85 -43.69
CA LYS A 638 0.73 -8.69 -44.90
C LYS A 638 -0.66 -8.61 -45.54
N LYS A 639 -0.82 -7.64 -46.43
CA LYS A 639 -2.04 -7.52 -47.27
C LYS A 639 -2.03 -8.61 -48.34
N SER A 640 -2.86 -9.64 -48.16
CA SER A 640 -3.06 -10.73 -49.12
C SER A 640 -4.55 -10.97 -49.36
N SER A 641 -4.89 -11.44 -50.57
CA SER A 641 -6.22 -11.97 -50.91
C SER A 641 -6.31 -13.50 -50.79
N GLN A 642 -5.23 -14.13 -50.33
CA GLN A 642 -5.09 -15.56 -50.08
C GLN A 642 -4.60 -15.79 -48.64
N PRO A 643 -4.88 -16.94 -48.00
CA PRO A 643 -4.36 -17.25 -46.68
C PRO A 643 -2.83 -17.15 -46.62
N LEU A 644 -2.30 -16.46 -45.62
CA LEU A 644 -0.86 -16.26 -45.43
C LEU A 644 -0.16 -17.60 -45.20
N LYS A 645 0.89 -17.89 -45.94
CA LYS A 645 1.73 -19.07 -45.69
C LYS A 645 2.64 -18.81 -44.49
N VAL A 646 2.42 -19.53 -43.40
CA VAL A 646 3.18 -19.40 -42.15
C VAL A 646 4.03 -20.65 -41.92
N LEU A 647 5.35 -20.52 -41.89
CA LEU A 647 6.24 -21.58 -41.42
C LEU A 647 6.59 -21.37 -39.95
N THR A 648 6.50 -22.44 -39.15
CA THR A 648 6.74 -22.41 -37.70
C THR A 648 7.14 -23.79 -37.16
N SER A 649 7.36 -23.96 -35.86
CA SER A 649 7.61 -25.28 -35.25
C SER A 649 6.31 -25.96 -34.77
N ASP A 650 6.42 -27.23 -34.39
CA ASP A 650 5.39 -27.96 -33.63
C ASP A 650 5.38 -27.64 -32.11
N ALA A 651 6.27 -26.75 -31.65
CA ALA A 651 6.62 -26.57 -30.24
C ALA A 651 6.42 -25.14 -29.68
N GLU A 652 5.92 -24.20 -30.50
CA GLU A 652 5.71 -22.80 -30.12
C GLU A 652 4.82 -22.61 -28.88
N PHE A 653 4.88 -21.40 -28.31
CA PHE A 653 4.07 -21.08 -27.14
C PHE A 653 2.56 -21.05 -27.43
N LEU A 654 1.76 -21.52 -26.47
CA LEU A 654 0.32 -21.77 -26.61
C LEU A 654 -0.50 -20.59 -27.17
N SER A 655 -0.09 -19.34 -26.90
CA SER A 655 -0.76 -18.15 -27.45
C SER A 655 -0.65 -18.08 -28.98
N PHE A 656 0.55 -18.32 -29.53
CA PHE A 656 0.78 -18.36 -30.98
C PHE A 656 -0.02 -19.50 -31.61
N THR A 657 0.08 -20.72 -31.08
CA THR A 657 -0.61 -21.90 -31.63
C THR A 657 -2.13 -21.73 -31.64
N ARG A 658 -2.71 -21.19 -30.57
CA ARG A 658 -4.15 -20.86 -30.51
C ARG A 658 -4.54 -19.77 -31.51
N GLN A 659 -3.67 -18.79 -31.74
CA GLN A 659 -3.94 -17.70 -32.68
C GLN A 659 -3.88 -18.18 -34.13
N MET A 660 -2.93 -19.05 -34.49
CA MET A 660 -2.87 -19.64 -35.84
C MET A 660 -4.07 -20.55 -36.10
N GLN A 661 -4.50 -21.33 -35.10
CA GLN A 661 -5.75 -22.10 -35.17
C GLN A 661 -6.99 -21.19 -35.35
N SER A 662 -7.04 -20.05 -34.64
CA SER A 662 -8.13 -19.08 -34.78
C SER A 662 -8.12 -18.34 -36.13
N LEU A 663 -6.98 -18.28 -36.81
CA LEU A 663 -6.80 -17.65 -38.12
C LEU A 663 -6.70 -18.70 -39.24
N SER A 664 -7.17 -19.94 -39.06
CA SER A 664 -6.98 -21.03 -40.02
C SER A 664 -7.60 -20.78 -41.41
N CYS A 665 -8.56 -19.86 -41.53
CA CYS A 665 -9.11 -19.42 -42.82
C CYS A 665 -8.28 -18.30 -43.49
N GLU A 666 -7.38 -17.66 -42.74
CA GLU A 666 -6.55 -16.51 -43.13
C GLU A 666 -5.04 -16.84 -43.13
N CYS A 667 -4.65 -18.01 -42.59
CA CYS A 667 -3.27 -18.47 -42.45
C CYS A 667 -3.17 -19.98 -42.72
N ALA A 668 -2.41 -20.35 -43.76
CA ALA A 668 -2.00 -21.73 -44.04
C ALA A 668 -0.68 -22.02 -43.31
N MET A 669 -0.78 -22.69 -42.14
CA MET A 669 0.38 -23.00 -41.29
C MET A 669 1.03 -24.34 -41.67
N GLU A 670 2.35 -24.35 -41.84
CA GLU A 670 3.17 -25.56 -41.91
C GLU A 670 4.14 -25.62 -40.71
N GLN A 671 4.35 -26.81 -40.16
CA GLN A 671 5.14 -27.01 -38.94
C GLN A 671 6.34 -27.93 -39.20
N VAL A 672 7.54 -27.48 -38.78
CA VAL A 672 8.74 -28.31 -38.71
C VAL A 672 8.85 -28.90 -37.30
N PRO A 673 8.97 -30.23 -37.15
CA PRO A 673 9.20 -30.85 -35.84
C PRO A 673 10.46 -30.31 -35.18
N LEU A 674 10.37 -29.89 -33.91
CA LEU A 674 11.49 -29.36 -33.13
C LEU A 674 12.50 -30.47 -32.81
N GLU A 675 12.01 -31.66 -32.47
CA GLU A 675 12.85 -32.86 -32.27
C GLU A 675 13.21 -33.51 -33.63
N PRO A 676 14.47 -33.98 -33.84
CA PRO A 676 15.64 -33.83 -32.97
C PRO A 676 16.20 -32.40 -32.95
N PHE A 677 16.54 -31.88 -31.77
CA PHE A 677 16.96 -30.48 -31.58
C PHE A 677 18.25 -30.13 -32.33
N ASN A 678 19.25 -31.02 -32.30
CA ASN A 678 20.60 -30.83 -32.86
C ASN A 678 20.67 -30.55 -34.37
N THR A 679 19.56 -30.75 -35.08
CA THR A 679 19.45 -30.57 -36.53
C THR A 679 18.23 -29.70 -36.89
N TYR A 680 17.56 -29.11 -35.90
CA TYR A 680 16.34 -28.32 -36.09
C TYR A 680 16.57 -27.09 -36.96
N GLY A 681 17.55 -26.24 -36.65
CA GLY A 681 17.80 -25.03 -37.42
C GLY A 681 18.13 -25.32 -38.89
N ALA A 682 18.92 -26.38 -39.14
CA ALA A 682 19.20 -26.86 -40.48
C ALA A 682 17.94 -27.37 -41.21
N ARG A 683 17.07 -28.16 -40.56
CA ARG A 683 15.77 -28.58 -41.13
C ARG A 683 14.88 -27.38 -41.44
N PHE A 684 14.81 -26.43 -40.51
CA PHE A 684 13.96 -25.25 -40.59
C PHE A 684 14.42 -24.32 -41.72
N ALA A 685 15.72 -23.99 -41.79
CA ALA A 685 16.30 -23.21 -42.87
C ALA A 685 16.17 -23.90 -44.25
N ALA A 686 16.33 -25.22 -44.32
CA ALA A 686 16.08 -25.98 -45.54
C ALA A 686 14.60 -25.91 -45.96
N LYS A 687 13.66 -25.95 -45.00
CA LYS A 687 12.23 -25.82 -45.26
C LYS A 687 11.85 -24.40 -45.70
N VAL A 688 12.41 -23.35 -45.10
CA VAL A 688 12.25 -21.95 -45.57
C VAL A 688 12.68 -21.81 -47.04
N LYS A 689 13.77 -22.47 -47.48
CA LYS A 689 14.22 -22.46 -48.89
C LYS A 689 13.35 -23.28 -49.85
N SER A 690 12.39 -24.06 -49.36
CA SER A 690 11.64 -25.03 -50.17
C SER A 690 10.30 -24.51 -50.72
N SER A 691 9.81 -23.37 -50.22
CA SER A 691 8.58 -22.70 -50.68
C SER A 691 8.64 -21.23 -50.30
N ASP A 692 8.00 -20.36 -51.08
CA ASP A 692 7.72 -19.00 -50.64
C ASP A 692 6.76 -19.03 -49.44
N TYR A 693 7.16 -18.42 -48.32
CA TYR A 693 6.34 -18.18 -47.14
C TYR A 693 6.18 -16.68 -46.91
N ASP A 694 4.97 -16.24 -46.58
CA ASP A 694 4.69 -14.85 -46.21
C ASP A 694 5.27 -14.51 -44.83
N VAL A 695 5.25 -15.50 -43.93
CA VAL A 695 5.67 -15.38 -42.54
C VAL A 695 6.48 -16.60 -42.13
N VAL A 696 7.58 -16.37 -41.43
CA VAL A 696 8.36 -17.39 -40.72
C VAL A 696 8.40 -16.96 -39.25
N TYR A 697 7.98 -17.84 -38.33
CA TYR A 697 7.97 -17.57 -36.89
C TYR A 697 8.74 -18.65 -36.14
N ALA A 698 9.57 -18.26 -35.17
CA ALA A 698 10.26 -19.20 -34.27
C ALA A 698 10.52 -18.57 -32.89
N SER A 699 10.26 -19.34 -31.82
CA SER A 699 10.82 -19.01 -30.50
C SER A 699 12.34 -19.18 -30.49
N ILE A 700 13.09 -18.30 -29.83
CA ILE A 700 14.52 -18.56 -29.57
C ILE A 700 14.69 -19.55 -28.41
N VAL A 701 13.92 -19.39 -27.33
CA VAL A 701 13.88 -20.37 -26.21
C VAL A 701 12.51 -21.02 -26.14
N TYR A 702 12.46 -22.32 -26.44
CA TYR A 702 11.23 -23.08 -26.55
C TYR A 702 10.64 -23.42 -25.18
N SER A 703 9.67 -22.63 -24.71
CA SER A 703 9.08 -22.68 -23.35
C SER A 703 8.86 -24.09 -22.77
N ASN A 704 8.31 -25.04 -23.55
CA ASN A 704 7.99 -26.41 -23.11
C ASN A 704 9.21 -27.34 -22.96
N TYR A 705 10.35 -26.98 -23.55
CA TYR A 705 11.55 -27.80 -23.70
C TYR A 705 12.82 -27.17 -23.11
N GLN A 706 12.86 -25.83 -23.07
CA GLN A 706 14.03 -25.00 -22.77
C GLN A 706 15.20 -25.11 -23.76
N PHE A 707 14.98 -25.73 -24.92
CA PHE A 707 15.88 -25.65 -26.07
C PHE A 707 16.06 -24.18 -26.50
N ARG A 708 17.31 -23.75 -26.64
CA ARG A 708 17.74 -22.43 -27.13
C ARG A 708 18.29 -22.60 -28.55
N LEU A 709 17.59 -22.05 -29.55
CA LEU A 709 18.01 -22.08 -30.95
C LEU A 709 19.36 -21.33 -31.12
N PRO A 710 20.44 -21.94 -31.63
CA PRO A 710 21.75 -21.29 -31.74
C PRO A 710 21.76 -20.03 -32.64
N ASP A 711 22.68 -19.10 -32.37
CA ASP A 711 22.79 -17.86 -33.17
C ASP A 711 23.24 -18.16 -34.62
N SER A 712 24.04 -19.21 -34.83
CA SER A 712 24.35 -19.76 -36.17
C SER A 712 23.10 -20.13 -36.96
N ASP A 713 22.13 -20.75 -36.28
CA ASP A 713 20.93 -21.29 -36.88
C ASP A 713 19.93 -20.16 -37.17
N ILE A 714 19.84 -19.16 -36.28
CA ILE A 714 19.10 -17.92 -36.53
C ILE A 714 19.64 -17.21 -37.77
N ILE A 715 20.97 -17.12 -37.92
CA ILE A 715 21.62 -16.55 -39.12
C ILE A 715 21.33 -17.40 -40.37
N GLN A 716 21.36 -18.74 -40.25
CA GLN A 716 21.06 -19.66 -41.36
C GLN A 716 19.60 -19.54 -41.83
N ILE A 717 18.66 -19.38 -40.89
CA ILE A 717 17.23 -19.19 -41.15
C ILE A 717 16.97 -17.81 -41.75
N ALA A 718 17.56 -16.74 -41.20
CA ALA A 718 17.48 -15.40 -41.77
C ALA A 718 18.01 -15.38 -43.22
N SER A 719 19.15 -16.05 -43.47
CA SER A 719 19.75 -16.24 -44.81
C SER A 719 18.94 -17.15 -45.74
N ALA A 720 17.91 -17.82 -45.24
CA ALA A 720 16.96 -18.58 -46.06
C ALA A 720 15.74 -17.75 -46.47
N THR A 721 15.37 -16.73 -45.68
CA THR A 721 14.23 -15.86 -45.99
C THR A 721 14.52 -14.89 -47.13
N THR A 722 13.49 -14.54 -47.89
CA THR A 722 13.53 -13.43 -48.85
C THR A 722 13.13 -12.12 -48.16
N SER A 723 13.44 -10.97 -48.77
CA SER A 723 13.01 -9.67 -48.26
C SER A 723 11.49 -9.47 -48.24
N SER A 724 10.72 -10.29 -48.95
CA SER A 724 9.25 -10.32 -48.90
C SER A 724 8.68 -11.24 -47.83
N THR A 725 9.42 -12.24 -47.33
CA THR A 725 9.06 -13.03 -46.15
C THR A 725 9.26 -12.21 -44.88
N LEU A 726 8.25 -12.13 -44.00
CA LEU A 726 8.42 -11.54 -42.66
C LEU A 726 8.97 -12.61 -41.70
N PHE A 727 10.16 -12.40 -41.15
CA PHE A 727 10.73 -13.28 -40.13
C PHE A 727 10.44 -12.71 -38.74
N ILE A 728 9.85 -13.50 -37.85
CA ILE A 728 9.47 -13.13 -36.48
C ILE A 728 10.19 -14.05 -35.51
N LEU A 729 11.00 -13.47 -34.61
CA LEU A 729 11.58 -14.20 -33.48
C LEU A 729 10.83 -13.89 -32.18
N ASP A 730 10.41 -14.92 -31.45
CA ASP A 730 9.86 -14.76 -30.10
C ASP A 730 10.96 -14.92 -29.04
N VAL A 731 11.15 -13.86 -28.26
CA VAL A 731 12.16 -13.76 -27.20
C VAL A 731 11.53 -13.66 -25.81
N ALA A 732 10.24 -13.99 -25.65
CA ALA A 732 9.54 -13.95 -24.38
C ALA A 732 9.99 -15.04 -23.38
N GLN A 733 10.90 -15.95 -23.75
CA GLN A 733 11.66 -16.81 -22.83
C GLN A 733 13.19 -16.56 -22.91
N THR A 734 13.62 -15.51 -23.61
CA THR A 734 15.03 -15.30 -24.00
C THR A 734 15.59 -14.00 -23.46
N LEU A 735 14.79 -12.91 -23.46
CA LEU A 735 15.20 -11.61 -22.90
C LEU A 735 15.63 -11.77 -21.44
N GLU A 736 16.89 -11.38 -21.16
CA GLU A 736 17.56 -11.52 -19.85
C GLU A 736 17.65 -12.95 -19.29
N ASN A 737 17.32 -13.97 -20.10
CA ASN A 737 17.57 -15.37 -19.77
C ASN A 737 18.98 -15.78 -20.22
N VAL A 738 19.30 -15.56 -21.50
CA VAL A 738 20.54 -16.04 -22.13
C VAL A 738 21.23 -14.93 -22.90
N PRO A 739 22.57 -14.93 -22.99
CA PRO A 739 23.29 -14.09 -23.95
C PRO A 739 22.80 -14.36 -25.38
N LEU A 740 22.58 -13.28 -26.15
CA LEU A 740 21.99 -13.33 -27.49
C LEU A 740 22.62 -12.26 -28.39
N ALA A 741 22.98 -12.62 -29.63
CA ALA A 741 23.47 -11.69 -30.64
C ALA A 741 22.72 -11.85 -31.97
N LEU A 742 21.61 -11.10 -32.14
CA LEU A 742 20.79 -11.18 -33.34
C LEU A 742 21.43 -10.48 -34.56
N PRO A 743 21.29 -11.05 -35.77
CA PRO A 743 21.93 -10.48 -36.95
C PRO A 743 21.18 -9.24 -37.48
N SER A 744 21.77 -8.07 -37.25
CA SER A 744 21.20 -6.77 -37.65
C SER A 744 21.22 -6.45 -39.16
N SER A 745 21.54 -7.42 -40.03
CA SER A 745 21.66 -7.24 -41.49
C SER A 745 20.37 -7.52 -42.27
N TYR A 746 19.36 -8.14 -41.66
CA TYR A 746 18.16 -8.62 -42.35
C TYR A 746 17.00 -7.64 -42.17
N SER A 747 16.64 -6.91 -43.23
CA SER A 747 15.62 -5.85 -43.20
C SER A 747 14.19 -6.33 -42.95
N ASN A 748 13.98 -7.65 -42.89
CA ASN A 748 12.71 -8.34 -42.73
C ASN A 748 12.58 -9.10 -41.39
N LEU A 749 13.59 -9.03 -40.53
CA LEU A 749 13.61 -9.66 -39.20
C LEU A 749 13.02 -8.72 -38.14
N CYS A 750 11.87 -9.11 -37.59
CA CYS A 750 11.24 -8.49 -36.41
C CYS A 750 11.33 -9.43 -35.20
N VAL A 751 11.30 -8.85 -34.00
CA VAL A 751 11.45 -9.57 -32.73
C VAL A 751 10.32 -9.18 -31.80
N VAL A 752 9.62 -10.13 -31.18
CA VAL A 752 8.55 -9.88 -30.20
C VAL A 752 8.89 -10.51 -28.85
N GLY A 753 8.62 -9.82 -27.74
CA GLY A 753 9.02 -10.30 -26.43
C GLY A 753 8.31 -9.63 -25.26
N SER A 754 8.66 -10.04 -24.03
CA SER A 754 8.07 -9.52 -22.80
C SER A 754 9.07 -9.47 -21.65
N GLY A 755 8.97 -8.43 -20.82
CA GLY A 755 9.84 -8.20 -19.66
C GLY A 755 9.46 -8.94 -18.38
N ILE A 756 8.28 -9.58 -18.33
CA ILE A 756 7.70 -10.15 -17.07
C ILE A 756 8.50 -11.31 -16.45
N LYS A 757 9.39 -11.96 -17.22
CA LYS A 757 10.07 -13.20 -16.82
C LYS A 757 11.48 -12.91 -16.29
N HIS A 758 12.52 -13.42 -16.95
CA HIS A 758 13.92 -13.27 -16.55
C HIS A 758 14.39 -11.81 -16.50
N ALA A 759 13.75 -10.91 -17.27
CA ALA A 759 14.00 -9.46 -17.22
C ALA A 759 13.34 -8.75 -16.03
N THR A 760 12.49 -9.42 -15.24
CA THR A 760 11.92 -8.96 -13.97
C THR A 760 11.25 -7.57 -14.01
N ALA A 761 10.73 -7.18 -15.17
CA ALA A 761 10.09 -5.87 -15.40
C ALA A 761 8.70 -5.72 -14.77
N GLY A 762 8.18 -6.77 -14.14
CA GLY A 762 6.78 -6.82 -13.67
C GLY A 762 5.78 -7.09 -14.81
N PRO A 763 4.48 -7.25 -14.46
CA PRO A 763 3.43 -7.51 -15.44
C PRO A 763 3.20 -6.32 -16.36
N GLY A 764 2.71 -6.58 -17.57
CA GLY A 764 2.30 -5.53 -18.50
C GLY A 764 3.39 -4.93 -19.39
N LEU A 765 4.62 -5.46 -19.42
CA LEU A 765 5.62 -5.08 -20.43
C LEU A 765 5.74 -6.13 -21.55
N GLY A 766 5.14 -5.83 -22.69
CA GLY A 766 5.43 -6.44 -23.99
C GLY A 766 6.20 -5.47 -24.88
N PHE A 767 6.91 -5.98 -25.88
CA PHE A 767 7.58 -5.16 -26.89
C PHE A 767 7.69 -5.84 -28.25
N ILE A 768 7.95 -5.02 -29.27
CA ILE A 768 8.47 -5.40 -30.58
C ILE A 768 9.74 -4.61 -30.87
N ALA A 769 10.78 -5.27 -31.40
CA ALA A 769 11.90 -4.61 -32.08
C ALA A 769 11.79 -4.88 -33.59
N PHE A 770 11.93 -3.84 -34.42
CA PHE A 770 11.72 -3.93 -35.87
C PHE A 770 12.67 -3.03 -36.67
N PRO A 771 13.02 -3.37 -37.92
CA PRO A 771 13.98 -2.61 -38.74
C PRO A 771 13.51 -1.18 -39.04
N SER A 772 14.40 -0.21 -38.83
CA SER A 772 14.13 1.23 -38.89
C SER A 772 13.93 1.77 -40.31
N HIS A 773 14.44 1.07 -41.33
CA HIS A 773 14.38 1.50 -42.73
C HIS A 773 13.11 1.05 -43.48
N GLN A 774 12.31 0.15 -42.91
CA GLN A 774 11.08 -0.34 -43.54
C GLN A 774 9.87 0.49 -43.10
N GLN A 775 8.97 0.76 -44.04
CA GLN A 775 7.67 1.37 -43.77
C GLN A 775 6.68 0.30 -43.29
N TRP A 776 5.99 0.56 -42.18
CA TRP A 776 5.06 -0.36 -41.54
C TRP A 776 3.69 0.31 -41.38
N ALA A 777 2.62 -0.46 -41.56
CA ALA A 777 1.24 0.02 -41.49
C ALA A 777 0.30 -1.08 -40.95
N PRO A 778 0.40 -1.44 -39.65
CA PRO A 778 -0.47 -2.44 -39.03
C PRO A 778 -1.91 -1.94 -38.92
N VAL A 779 -2.89 -2.84 -39.06
CA VAL A 779 -4.32 -2.50 -39.01
C VAL A 779 -4.76 -2.05 -37.62
N ASN A 780 -4.15 -2.63 -36.56
CA ASN A 780 -4.35 -2.20 -35.17
C ASN A 780 -3.36 -1.08 -34.82
N THR A 781 -3.80 0.16 -35.05
CA THR A 781 -3.05 1.41 -34.87
C THR A 781 -3.73 2.34 -33.86
N GLY A 782 -3.06 3.42 -33.44
CA GLY A 782 -3.61 4.43 -32.52
C GLY A 782 -2.83 5.74 -32.55
N TRP A 783 -3.21 6.71 -31.71
CA TRP A 783 -2.67 8.08 -31.77
C TRP A 783 -1.17 8.21 -31.56
N ILE A 784 -0.52 7.20 -30.94
CA ILE A 784 0.93 7.22 -30.74
C ILE A 784 1.67 6.79 -32.03
N ALA A 785 1.04 5.98 -32.88
CA ALA A 785 1.62 5.54 -34.15
C ALA A 785 1.72 6.67 -35.19
N ASP A 786 1.00 7.78 -35.00
CA ASP A 786 1.20 9.04 -35.72
C ASP A 786 0.98 10.23 -34.78
N LEU A 787 2.05 10.73 -34.17
CA LEU A 787 1.99 11.87 -33.26
C LEU A 787 1.56 13.19 -33.94
N SER A 788 1.52 13.26 -35.29
CA SER A 788 1.06 14.46 -36.00
C SER A 788 -0.44 14.72 -35.80
N VAL A 789 -1.24 13.69 -35.45
CA VAL A 789 -2.68 13.83 -35.16
C VAL A 789 -2.97 14.63 -33.89
N LEU A 790 -1.97 14.84 -33.04
CA LEU A 790 -2.07 15.71 -31.85
C LEU A 790 -1.83 17.19 -32.15
N SER A 791 -1.46 17.55 -33.39
CA SER A 791 -1.29 18.95 -33.77
C SER A 791 -2.63 19.70 -33.67
N PRO A 792 -2.70 20.89 -33.04
CA PRO A 792 -3.89 21.74 -33.09
C PRO A 792 -4.33 22.18 -34.50
N THR A 793 -3.48 21.97 -35.51
CA THR A 793 -3.77 22.23 -36.93
C THR A 793 -4.02 20.95 -37.75
N TYR A 794 -4.07 19.78 -37.12
CA TYR A 794 -4.30 18.51 -37.82
C TYR A 794 -5.68 18.50 -38.49
N THR A 795 -5.69 18.24 -39.79
CA THR A 795 -6.91 18.05 -40.58
C THR A 795 -7.01 16.57 -40.95
N PRO A 796 -8.10 15.85 -40.59
CA PRO A 796 -8.22 14.42 -40.86
C PRO A 796 -8.04 14.06 -42.35
N SER A 797 -7.00 13.29 -42.63
CA SER A 797 -6.71 12.75 -43.96
C SER A 797 -7.60 11.55 -44.30
N LYS A 798 -7.85 11.31 -45.60
CA LYS A 798 -8.43 10.04 -46.08
C LYS A 798 -7.45 8.87 -46.02
N THR A 799 -6.17 9.15 -45.84
CA THR A 799 -5.08 8.15 -45.76
C THR A 799 -4.45 8.24 -44.37
N ILE A 800 -4.43 7.12 -43.65
CA ILE A 800 -3.75 6.99 -42.35
C ILE A 800 -2.24 7.05 -42.57
N SER A 801 -1.55 7.91 -41.82
CA SER A 801 -0.08 8.01 -41.81
C SER A 801 0.49 7.24 -40.61
N TYR A 802 1.81 6.98 -40.65
CA TYR A 802 2.55 6.34 -39.57
C TYR A 802 3.88 7.07 -39.38
N THR A 803 4.24 7.35 -38.14
CA THR A 803 5.59 7.73 -37.71
C THR A 803 6.45 6.47 -37.72
N PRO A 804 7.50 6.35 -38.55
CA PRO A 804 8.20 5.08 -38.78
C PRO A 804 8.72 4.39 -37.50
N GLU A 805 9.20 5.17 -36.55
CA GLU A 805 9.73 4.70 -35.27
C GLU A 805 8.66 4.36 -34.22
N LEU A 806 7.38 4.72 -34.45
CA LEU A 806 6.25 4.43 -33.57
C LEU A 806 5.15 3.58 -34.24
N ALA A 807 5.39 3.07 -35.46
CA ALA A 807 4.37 2.48 -36.31
C ALA A 807 3.60 1.27 -35.72
N PHE A 808 4.14 0.62 -34.68
CA PHE A 808 3.50 -0.50 -33.96
C PHE A 808 2.88 -0.12 -32.62
N GLN A 809 2.87 1.16 -32.25
CA GLN A 809 2.24 1.68 -31.03
C GLN A 809 0.70 1.72 -31.15
N GLY A 810 0.02 1.73 -30.00
CA GLY A 810 -1.44 1.85 -29.91
C GLY A 810 -1.92 3.23 -29.50
N GLY A 811 -2.97 3.25 -28.67
CA GLY A 811 -3.38 4.41 -27.88
C GLY A 811 -2.63 4.51 -26.55
N THR A 812 -3.16 5.33 -25.64
CA THR A 812 -2.57 5.70 -24.35
C THR A 812 -2.02 4.50 -23.56
N PRO A 813 -0.74 4.50 -23.15
CA PRO A 813 -0.06 3.28 -22.70
C PRO A 813 -0.34 2.93 -21.23
N GLY A 814 -0.57 1.64 -20.95
CA GLY A 814 -0.75 1.12 -19.59
C GLY A 814 0.56 0.70 -18.88
N PHE A 815 1.66 0.59 -19.62
CA PHE A 815 2.90 -0.10 -19.20
C PHE A 815 3.91 0.77 -18.43
N HIS A 816 3.49 1.93 -17.90
CA HIS A 816 4.40 2.92 -17.27
C HIS A 816 5.26 2.36 -16.14
N TYR A 817 4.65 1.65 -15.18
CA TYR A 817 5.37 1.04 -14.06
C TYR A 817 6.44 0.07 -14.56
N SER A 818 6.04 -0.82 -15.46
CA SER A 818 6.84 -1.95 -15.93
C SER A 818 8.01 -1.50 -16.84
N LEU A 819 7.77 -0.46 -17.65
CA LEU A 819 8.80 0.20 -18.47
C LEU A 819 9.91 0.83 -17.62
N ARG A 820 9.52 1.49 -16.52
CA ARG A 820 10.45 2.15 -15.59
C ARG A 820 11.15 1.13 -14.68
N GLN A 821 10.43 0.12 -14.21
CA GLN A 821 10.99 -1.03 -13.47
C GLN A 821 12.08 -1.73 -14.30
N PHE A 822 11.82 -2.04 -15.57
CA PHE A 822 12.86 -2.58 -16.46
C PHE A 822 14.10 -1.67 -16.55
N ASN A 823 13.89 -0.37 -16.75
CA ASN A 823 14.98 0.61 -16.85
C ASN A 823 15.82 0.75 -15.58
N ASP A 824 15.22 0.61 -14.42
CA ASP A 824 15.89 0.78 -13.13
C ASP A 824 16.58 -0.53 -12.69
N VAL A 825 15.96 -1.69 -12.95
CA VAL A 825 16.59 -3.01 -12.80
C VAL A 825 17.84 -3.15 -13.69
N GLN A 826 17.75 -2.72 -14.96
CA GLN A 826 18.89 -2.76 -15.88
C GLN A 826 20.01 -1.80 -15.48
N GLU A 827 19.69 -0.62 -14.93
CA GLU A 827 20.71 0.28 -14.38
C GLU A 827 21.36 -0.29 -13.12
N PHE A 828 20.57 -0.94 -12.26
CA PHE A 828 21.02 -1.59 -11.03
C PHE A 828 21.98 -2.77 -11.32
N TYR A 829 21.64 -3.66 -12.27
CA TYR A 829 22.57 -4.71 -12.69
C TYR A 829 23.86 -4.10 -13.31
N LYS A 830 23.72 -3.04 -14.10
CA LYS A 830 24.87 -2.34 -14.70
C LYS A 830 25.75 -1.64 -13.67
N SER A 831 25.20 -1.06 -12.59
CA SER A 831 26.00 -0.39 -11.55
C SER A 831 26.81 -1.36 -10.69
N HIS A 832 26.36 -2.62 -10.56
CA HIS A 832 27.10 -3.71 -9.90
C HIS A 832 28.04 -4.48 -10.84
N GLY A 833 28.15 -4.07 -12.11
CA GLY A 833 28.94 -4.78 -13.13
C GLY A 833 28.37 -6.15 -13.53
N TRP A 834 27.11 -6.42 -13.21
CA TRP A 834 26.43 -7.70 -13.46
C TRP A 834 25.91 -7.80 -14.90
N SER A 835 26.83 -8.04 -15.83
CA SER A 835 26.51 -8.39 -17.22
C SER A 835 25.55 -9.60 -17.29
N ILE A 836 24.84 -9.75 -18.41
CA ILE A 836 24.00 -10.94 -18.64
C ILE A 836 24.84 -12.21 -18.63
N GLN A 837 26.09 -12.16 -19.11
CA GLN A 837 27.06 -13.26 -19.03
C GLN A 837 27.34 -13.65 -17.58
N LYS A 838 27.75 -12.72 -16.70
CA LYS A 838 28.06 -13.02 -15.29
C LYS A 838 26.84 -13.59 -14.55
N ARG A 839 25.66 -13.01 -14.79
CA ARG A 839 24.37 -13.48 -14.21
C ARG A 839 24.01 -14.89 -14.69
N HIS A 840 24.30 -15.20 -15.95
CA HIS A 840 24.04 -16.50 -16.56
C HIS A 840 25.03 -17.57 -16.07
N GLU A 841 26.34 -17.27 -16.08
CA GLU A 841 27.41 -18.13 -15.56
C GLU A 841 27.15 -18.59 -14.13
N TYR A 842 26.70 -17.69 -13.25
CA TYR A 842 26.28 -18.02 -11.89
C TYR A 842 25.16 -19.09 -11.87
N VAL A 843 24.11 -18.90 -12.66
CA VAL A 843 22.98 -19.84 -12.71
C VAL A 843 23.36 -21.17 -13.37
N LEU A 844 24.26 -21.17 -14.36
CA LEU A 844 24.81 -22.41 -14.92
C LEU A 844 25.69 -23.17 -13.92
N SER A 845 26.40 -22.48 -13.02
CA SER A 845 27.15 -23.13 -11.93
C SER A 845 26.21 -23.87 -10.97
N LEU A 846 25.05 -23.29 -10.65
CA LEU A 846 24.00 -23.93 -9.85
C LEU A 846 23.39 -25.14 -10.60
N GLN A 847 23.09 -25.03 -11.90
CA GLN A 847 22.63 -26.19 -12.68
C GLN A 847 23.66 -27.32 -12.70
N THR A 848 24.95 -27.00 -12.82
CA THR A 848 26.04 -27.99 -12.82
C THR A 848 26.12 -28.73 -11.49
N LEU A 849 25.99 -28.00 -10.37
CA LEU A 849 25.93 -28.56 -9.03
C LEU A 849 24.71 -29.50 -8.85
N PHE A 850 23.54 -29.09 -9.35
CA PHE A 850 22.32 -29.88 -9.35
C PHE A 850 22.47 -31.22 -10.09
N PHE A 851 22.92 -31.19 -11.35
CA PHE A 851 23.09 -32.41 -12.15
C PHE A 851 24.15 -33.35 -11.55
N HIS A 852 25.23 -32.80 -10.99
CA HIS A 852 26.23 -33.59 -10.27
C HIS A 852 25.63 -34.28 -9.03
N ARG A 853 24.76 -33.58 -8.28
CA ARG A 853 24.14 -34.12 -7.06
C ARG A 853 23.13 -35.22 -7.31
N LEU A 854 22.36 -35.18 -8.41
CA LEU A 854 21.48 -36.29 -8.82
C LEU A 854 22.26 -37.60 -9.07
N GLY A 855 23.52 -37.48 -9.54
CA GLY A 855 24.45 -38.60 -9.66
C GLY A 855 23.91 -39.77 -10.49
N ARG A 856 23.53 -40.87 -9.83
CA ARG A 856 23.10 -42.12 -10.49
C ARG A 856 21.63 -42.16 -10.91
N THR A 857 20.78 -41.22 -10.47
CA THR A 857 19.37 -41.15 -10.89
C THR A 857 19.16 -40.38 -12.20
N PHE A 858 20.24 -39.81 -12.75
CA PHE A 858 20.21 -38.86 -13.85
C PHE A 858 21.07 -39.30 -15.04
N THR A 859 20.70 -38.87 -16.24
CA THR A 859 21.51 -38.96 -17.44
C THR A 859 21.34 -37.72 -18.31
N PHE A 860 22.43 -37.28 -18.93
CA PHE A 860 22.36 -36.27 -19.99
C PHE A 860 21.69 -36.81 -21.28
N GLY A 861 21.47 -38.12 -21.40
CA GLY A 861 20.77 -38.72 -22.54
C GLY A 861 21.54 -38.53 -23.85
N ALA A 862 20.90 -37.92 -24.85
CA ALA A 862 21.53 -37.53 -26.11
C ALA A 862 22.18 -36.12 -26.06
N THR A 863 22.04 -35.41 -24.95
CA THR A 863 22.47 -34.02 -24.78
C THR A 863 23.94 -33.96 -24.39
N ASN A 864 24.80 -33.42 -25.26
CA ASN A 864 26.23 -33.30 -24.97
C ASN A 864 26.54 -32.06 -24.08
N ARG A 865 25.92 -31.99 -22.89
CA ARG A 865 25.89 -30.79 -22.02
C ARG A 865 27.28 -30.23 -21.69
N ALA A 866 28.27 -31.10 -21.51
CA ALA A 866 29.65 -30.72 -21.21
C ALA A 866 30.41 -30.08 -22.39
N ASN A 867 29.89 -30.17 -23.62
CA ASN A 867 30.45 -29.57 -24.84
C ASN A 867 29.44 -28.65 -25.56
N GLN A 868 28.31 -28.32 -24.93
CA GLN A 868 27.44 -27.24 -25.41
C GLN A 868 28.11 -25.89 -25.12
N ASP A 869 27.96 -24.93 -26.04
CA ASP A 869 28.28 -23.53 -25.76
C ASP A 869 27.34 -23.03 -24.64
N PRO A 870 27.86 -22.50 -23.51
CA PRO A 870 27.06 -21.89 -22.46
C PRO A 870 26.00 -20.89 -22.97
N SER A 871 26.28 -20.14 -24.05
CA SER A 871 25.32 -19.19 -24.65
C SER A 871 24.06 -19.86 -25.20
N THR A 872 24.12 -21.18 -25.47
CA THR A 872 23.04 -22.02 -25.99
C THR A 872 22.32 -22.83 -24.91
N ILE A 873 22.56 -22.52 -23.63
CA ILE A 873 21.89 -23.13 -22.48
C ILE A 873 20.91 -22.11 -21.86
N SER A 874 19.70 -22.53 -21.47
CA SER A 874 18.73 -21.69 -20.74
C SER A 874 18.96 -21.76 -19.22
N ASN A 875 18.63 -20.70 -18.46
CA ASN A 875 18.60 -20.75 -16.99
C ASN A 875 17.52 -21.69 -16.44
N ALA A 876 16.61 -22.14 -17.30
CA ALA A 876 15.68 -23.22 -17.04
C ALA A 876 16.02 -24.45 -17.87
N PHE A 877 15.65 -25.64 -17.38
CA PHE A 877 15.88 -26.92 -18.07
C PHE A 877 14.71 -27.88 -17.83
N VAL A 878 14.73 -29.00 -18.53
CA VAL A 878 13.66 -30.02 -18.48
C VAL A 878 14.26 -31.41 -18.30
N LEU A 879 13.76 -32.14 -17.29
CA LEU A 879 14.02 -33.55 -17.06
C LEU A 879 12.83 -34.38 -17.56
N LYS A 880 13.10 -35.36 -18.41
CA LYS A 880 12.10 -36.32 -18.89
C LYS A 880 12.13 -37.59 -18.04
N HIS A 881 10.96 -37.98 -17.55
CA HIS A 881 10.70 -39.26 -16.88
C HIS A 881 9.19 -39.58 -17.01
N SER A 882 8.82 -40.84 -17.27
CA SER A 882 7.42 -41.31 -17.35
C SER A 882 6.55 -40.89 -16.14
N ALA A 883 7.13 -40.84 -14.94
CA ALA A 883 6.45 -40.54 -13.68
C ALA A 883 6.60 -39.07 -13.22
N ALA A 884 6.91 -38.13 -14.13
CA ALA A 884 7.04 -36.69 -13.79
C ALA A 884 5.94 -36.10 -12.88
N PRO A 885 4.64 -36.48 -12.95
CA PRO A 885 3.62 -36.00 -12.01
C PRO A 885 3.86 -36.44 -10.56
N TYR A 886 4.31 -37.69 -10.34
CA TYR A 886 4.65 -38.18 -8.99
C TYR A 886 5.82 -37.39 -8.40
N PHE A 887 6.85 -37.09 -9.20
CA PHE A 887 7.98 -36.29 -8.74
C PHE A 887 7.58 -34.85 -8.40
N GLN A 888 6.68 -34.24 -9.18
CA GLN A 888 6.16 -32.91 -8.86
C GLN A 888 5.26 -32.92 -7.61
N GLU A 889 4.45 -33.96 -7.40
CA GLU A 889 3.69 -34.14 -6.16
C GLU A 889 4.63 -34.30 -4.95
N TYR A 890 5.63 -35.20 -5.04
CA TYR A 890 6.63 -35.41 -3.98
C TYR A 890 7.42 -34.12 -3.66
N LEU A 891 7.76 -33.32 -4.68
CA LEU A 891 8.43 -32.03 -4.52
C LEU A 891 7.53 -30.94 -3.91
N THR A 892 6.25 -30.90 -4.26
CA THR A 892 5.33 -29.83 -3.84
C THR A 892 4.48 -30.16 -2.61
N ASN A 893 4.44 -31.42 -2.17
CA ASN A 893 3.67 -31.86 -1.01
C ASN A 893 4.54 -32.67 -0.03
N PRO A 894 5.18 -32.03 0.97
CA PRO A 894 5.99 -32.74 1.97
C PRO A 894 5.24 -33.83 2.75
N SER A 895 3.89 -33.78 2.83
CA SER A 895 3.10 -34.77 3.57
C SER A 895 3.06 -36.18 2.95
N VAL A 896 3.51 -36.35 1.69
CA VAL A 896 3.68 -37.69 1.07
C VAL A 896 5.09 -38.26 1.24
N ARG A 897 6.01 -37.52 1.88
CA ARG A 897 7.38 -37.97 2.19
C ARG A 897 7.42 -38.73 3.51
N PRO A 898 8.38 -39.65 3.72
CA PRO A 898 8.59 -40.27 5.03
C PRO A 898 9.12 -39.25 6.04
N ILE A 899 8.92 -39.52 7.34
CA ILE A 899 9.48 -38.70 8.44
C ILE A 899 11.03 -38.62 8.37
N THR A 900 11.68 -39.60 7.73
CA THR A 900 13.12 -39.65 7.49
C THR A 900 13.59 -38.85 6.27
N THR A 901 12.72 -38.02 5.66
CA THR A 901 13.06 -37.21 4.49
C THR A 901 14.21 -36.23 4.76
N SER A 902 15.05 -36.03 3.75
CA SER A 902 16.20 -35.13 3.77
C SER A 902 15.84 -33.64 3.90
N SER A 903 14.60 -33.26 3.56
CA SER A 903 14.09 -31.89 3.71
C SER A 903 12.57 -31.86 3.75
N GLN A 904 12.02 -30.99 4.60
CA GLN A 904 10.57 -30.70 4.66
C GLN A 904 10.14 -29.53 3.75
N LEU A 905 11.07 -28.94 2.99
CA LEU A 905 10.76 -27.80 2.11
C LEU A 905 9.88 -28.19 0.93
N ILE A 906 9.07 -27.24 0.47
CA ILE A 906 8.25 -27.29 -0.74
C ILE A 906 9.11 -26.79 -1.91
N PHE A 907 9.15 -27.54 -3.02
CA PHE A 907 9.96 -27.22 -4.19
C PHE A 907 9.05 -26.98 -5.40
N HIS A 908 8.65 -25.73 -5.61
CA HIS A 908 7.66 -25.37 -6.62
C HIS A 908 8.24 -25.42 -8.06
N CYS A 909 7.67 -26.31 -8.87
CA CYS A 909 8.05 -26.61 -10.25
C CYS A 909 6.80 -27.03 -11.06
N ASP A 910 6.90 -27.24 -12.37
CA ASP A 910 5.75 -27.67 -13.18
C ASP A 910 6.02 -28.80 -14.18
N VAL A 911 4.98 -29.58 -14.48
CA VAL A 911 5.03 -30.70 -15.42
C VAL A 911 4.39 -30.33 -16.76
N ARG A 912 5.09 -30.63 -17.85
CA ARG A 912 4.63 -30.51 -19.23
C ARG A 912 4.59 -31.88 -19.90
N LYS A 913 3.78 -32.03 -20.96
CA LYS A 913 3.61 -33.27 -21.76
C LYS A 913 3.43 -34.57 -20.92
N LYS A 914 2.85 -34.47 -19.71
CA LYS A 914 2.74 -35.51 -18.66
C LYS A 914 4.07 -36.17 -18.19
N THR A 915 5.21 -35.78 -18.74
CA THR A 915 6.48 -36.55 -18.66
C THR A 915 7.72 -35.67 -18.58
N HIS A 916 7.56 -34.35 -18.63
CA HIS A 916 8.63 -33.37 -18.69
C HIS A 916 8.54 -32.48 -17.45
N LEU A 917 9.35 -32.76 -16.43
CA LEU A 917 9.47 -31.97 -15.21
C LEU A 917 10.41 -30.79 -15.49
N ARG A 918 9.94 -29.56 -15.28
CA ARG A 918 10.66 -28.33 -15.67
C ARG A 918 11.08 -27.53 -14.45
N PHE A 919 12.33 -27.07 -14.46
CA PHE A 919 12.92 -26.24 -13.40
C PHE A 919 13.52 -24.97 -13.99
N GLY A 920 13.44 -23.87 -13.25
CA GLY A 920 13.94 -22.55 -13.61
C GLY A 920 14.72 -21.98 -12.45
N PHE A 921 16.02 -21.82 -12.64
CA PHE A 921 16.91 -21.29 -11.61
C PHE A 921 17.00 -19.76 -11.75
N GLY A 922 17.69 -19.09 -10.84
CA GLY A 922 17.74 -17.63 -10.80
C GLY A 922 18.66 -17.10 -9.71
N LEU A 923 18.99 -15.81 -9.77
CA LEU A 923 20.04 -15.17 -8.97
C LEU A 923 19.82 -15.22 -7.46
N HIS A 924 18.56 -15.30 -7.00
CA HIS A 924 18.24 -15.43 -5.58
C HIS A 924 18.58 -16.80 -5.00
N HIS A 925 18.65 -17.87 -5.82
CA HIS A 925 18.95 -19.22 -5.34
C HIS A 925 20.41 -19.35 -4.89
N VAL A 926 20.66 -20.15 -3.86
CA VAL A 926 22.00 -20.52 -3.35
C VAL A 926 22.27 -22.01 -3.48
N LYS A 927 23.55 -22.40 -3.35
CA LYS A 927 24.01 -23.80 -3.56
C LYS A 927 23.23 -24.80 -2.69
N SER A 928 22.93 -24.47 -1.43
CA SER A 928 22.22 -25.35 -0.49
C SER A 928 20.78 -25.67 -0.92
N GLU A 929 20.06 -24.68 -1.44
CA GLU A 929 18.67 -24.84 -1.91
C GLU A 929 18.60 -25.75 -3.13
N VAL A 930 19.60 -25.61 -4.01
CA VAL A 930 19.76 -26.39 -5.23
C VAL A 930 20.20 -27.84 -4.93
N LEU A 931 21.05 -28.05 -3.92
CA LEU A 931 21.41 -29.38 -3.44
C LEU A 931 20.21 -30.08 -2.79
N ALA A 932 19.43 -29.39 -1.96
CA ALA A 932 18.23 -29.94 -1.33
C ALA A 932 17.15 -30.34 -2.36
N LEU A 933 17.01 -29.58 -3.45
CA LEU A 933 16.15 -29.94 -4.58
C LEU A 933 16.58 -31.27 -5.23
N ALA A 934 17.89 -31.46 -5.42
CA ALA A 934 18.43 -32.70 -5.99
C ALA A 934 18.26 -33.89 -5.04
N ASP A 935 18.47 -33.69 -3.74
CA ASP A 935 18.32 -34.75 -2.73
C ASP A 935 16.88 -35.27 -2.65
N ILE A 936 15.88 -34.38 -2.65
CA ILE A 936 14.47 -34.79 -2.67
C ILE A 936 14.08 -35.50 -3.97
N LEU A 937 14.71 -35.18 -5.11
CA LEU A 937 14.52 -35.92 -6.36
C LEU A 937 15.16 -37.32 -6.34
N VAL A 938 16.31 -37.48 -5.69
CA VAL A 938 16.94 -38.80 -5.48
C VAL A 938 16.07 -39.63 -4.53
N GLU A 939 15.65 -39.05 -3.41
CA GLU A 939 14.77 -39.69 -2.42
C GLU A 939 13.44 -40.14 -3.03
N ALA A 940 12.80 -39.30 -3.85
CA ALA A 940 11.60 -39.65 -4.60
C ALA A 940 11.84 -40.80 -5.59
N ASN A 941 13.02 -40.85 -6.24
CA ASN A 941 13.36 -41.91 -7.19
C ASN A 941 13.54 -43.26 -6.48
N GLU A 942 14.15 -43.26 -5.30
CA GLU A 942 14.27 -44.43 -4.44
C GLU A 942 12.91 -44.89 -3.88
N ALA A 943 12.07 -43.94 -3.44
CA ALA A 943 10.71 -44.22 -2.96
C ALA A 943 9.80 -44.82 -4.05
N LEU A 944 9.95 -44.37 -5.31
CA LEU A 944 9.25 -44.92 -6.47
C LEU A 944 9.80 -46.29 -6.93
N GLN A 945 10.99 -46.69 -6.46
CA GLN A 945 11.70 -47.92 -6.83
C GLN A 945 11.93 -48.07 -8.35
N THR A 946 12.01 -46.95 -9.07
CA THR A 946 12.18 -46.90 -10.53
C THR A 946 13.62 -47.22 -10.96
N ARG A 947 13.76 -47.75 -12.19
CA ARG A 947 15.05 -47.90 -12.90
C ARG A 947 15.17 -46.98 -14.12
N GLU A 948 14.12 -46.22 -14.43
CA GLU A 948 14.21 -45.12 -15.39
C GLU A 948 15.03 -43.99 -14.76
N LEU A 949 15.85 -43.31 -15.57
CA LEU A 949 16.67 -42.18 -15.13
C LEU A 949 16.02 -40.87 -15.59
N PHE A 950 16.16 -39.82 -14.79
CA PHE A 950 15.87 -38.47 -15.26
C PHE A 950 16.76 -38.12 -16.45
N CYS A 951 16.16 -37.97 -17.64
CA CYS A 951 16.89 -37.66 -18.87
C CYS A 951 16.83 -36.16 -19.17
N LEU A 952 17.97 -35.48 -19.24
CA LEU A 952 18.01 -34.08 -19.69
C LEU A 952 17.55 -33.99 -21.15
N VAL A 953 16.54 -33.15 -21.42
CA VAL A 953 15.95 -33.05 -22.76
C VAL A 953 16.81 -32.21 -23.72
N VAL A 954 17.51 -31.17 -23.21
CA VAL A 954 18.36 -30.22 -23.97
C VAL A 954 19.32 -29.43 -23.09
#